data_AF-A0A2V8PY20-F1
#
_entry.id   AF-A0A2V8PY20-F1
#
_cell.length_a   1.000
_cell.length_b   1.000
_cell.length_c   1.000
_cell.angle_alpha   90.00
_cell.angle_beta   90.00
_cell.angle_gamma   90.00
#
_symmetry.space_group_name_H-M   'P 1'
#
loop_
_entity.id
_entity.type
_entity.pdbx_description
1 polymer ?
#
loop_
_entity_poly.entity_id
_entity_poly.type
_entity_poly.pdbx_seq_one_letter_code
_entity_poly.pdbx_strand_id
1 'polypeptide(L)'
;MPNIDISRDATDPRKHYDRVQMQQGRVLTDDDFNEAERLDAEDSRRVRVDVIGPAGSPDDGFKLKTVGANLVLSAGTYYTGGLRLELQADEPFNLQNDWLQQGSRPGETLTQPAGAQFDFVWLDVWQQPVSAVEDKELFEVALGGADTSARVRTMRRAHVLPNVGDVDCADAWTQLLASLAGEGTLNSDFELVPDARLTVEPDGTAGTDDLCSPPVNGGYLGAENQAIRVQISGNNQFTWGFDNGAPLYRVKLVADNTGALRKIHMLTVPKDQAHYPLEGQVIELLPWSALLSNGQKNAELSGFMAKVDGGYNPDTQDLHITAAPGNDTGAPPMPFGQRWTARADAAAINNEDPPDDGYFYMRVWNRGGDTQSPAAINFVPGTPVSLAKTGLQVTFSGANLRRNDFWIIAARPETPNTVVPWELSTGRAPHGVRRWIAPLGMIHWPGGDNELEVTDDCRPTFLPLTKIKGCCSYTVGDGTHSFGNFLKIQNAVNVNRRVAITIHGCGKRTRVQSIFNPNGADEPAFLITNSTEITLEDMAIESGPRSAVQIGNSRHVTVQRCLIQMRDRPTIWQAIFSRGDDVLIDSNTIEVLPREGGPPVPTVPPDVGTVGAPSGVHTPPDPIVIGFATRGGVQLGGGSDRVRVSNNTIRGGIWNGITLGSIEIIGQVDPVDNPDKPNSEDPCDPCRPVDLGDDDPGGVNIRIRSAGDLYDIEIVNNKITDMGINGIGVVRFFNLANGGDLIGVHGLHITDNFITRCMRRNIAQVSEAMQFLMGYGGISLAKVSDLRILRNEIINNGVSHLQPICGVFAIFVQGLQLDDNRIINNGPRTEAPVENAQTGNRGGVHIWIILPVIEVTSVANSLWKSDRQRVTSIPTCSMRDNIIVAPLGRAVTFFAAGAVVVNRNRLVTEGSTLRNLDRLATTVLIGNLGLSNEWTLGLVIVLILIIVSRKDMSEEEICQLAKLLGLLNPGPPVSFWPPLVRKWVTGKTLICENQITFDVPDEPLGFAISSVFVLSLDDLGMTDNQCELTSTNQFLFANAILAAGSVREADNRFAETWMHVALSTWSIGGMNTTTDNQSTHCMRATSLMGLRVFRDNLALVSAFCPRECSLD
;
A
#
# COMPACT_ATOMS: atom_id res chain seq x y z
N MET A 1 43.77 -20.91 -18.91
CA MET A 1 43.07 -21.44 -20.09
C MET A 1 43.76 -22.73 -20.56
N PRO A 2 43.09 -23.87 -20.76
CA PRO A 2 43.71 -25.05 -21.35
C PRO A 2 44.09 -24.75 -22.82
N ASN A 3 45.38 -24.49 -23.01
CA ASN A 3 46.17 -24.65 -24.24
C ASN A 3 45.48 -24.38 -25.58
N ILE A 4 45.37 -23.09 -25.92
CA ILE A 4 45.17 -22.66 -27.31
C ILE A 4 46.49 -22.11 -27.81
N ASP A 5 46.95 -22.56 -28.97
CA ASP A 5 48.11 -21.99 -29.64
C ASP A 5 47.71 -20.66 -30.28
N ILE A 6 48.31 -19.56 -29.81
CA ILE A 6 48.01 -18.19 -30.25
C ILE A 6 49.29 -17.36 -30.32
N SER A 7 49.34 -16.41 -31.25
CA SER A 7 50.57 -15.63 -31.49
C SER A 7 50.78 -14.50 -30.47
N ARG A 8 49.71 -13.96 -29.89
CA ARG A 8 49.68 -12.96 -28.80
C ARG A 8 48.27 -12.77 -28.25
N ASP A 9 48.17 -12.03 -27.14
CA ASP A 9 46.91 -11.43 -26.64
C ASP A 9 47.22 -9.98 -26.24
N ALA A 10 46.74 -9.03 -27.04
CA ALA A 10 47.02 -7.61 -26.85
C ALA A 10 45.80 -6.79 -26.40
N THR A 11 44.66 -7.45 -26.15
CA THR A 11 43.39 -6.77 -25.90
C THR A 11 43.45 -6.00 -24.58
N ASP A 12 43.05 -4.72 -24.64
CA ASP A 12 42.96 -3.83 -23.47
C ASP A 12 41.63 -3.05 -23.53
N PRO A 13 40.65 -3.43 -22.70
CA PRO A 13 39.35 -2.76 -22.66
C PRO A 13 39.42 -1.26 -22.35
N ARG A 14 40.51 -0.77 -21.75
CA ARG A 14 40.70 0.68 -21.44
C ARG A 14 40.94 1.53 -22.68
N LYS A 15 41.28 0.91 -23.82
CA LYS A 15 41.49 1.60 -25.10
C LYS A 15 40.17 1.91 -25.81
N HIS A 16 39.05 1.38 -25.32
CA HIS A 16 37.71 1.59 -25.88
C HIS A 16 37.61 1.28 -27.38
N TYR A 17 38.31 0.24 -27.83
CA TYR A 17 38.14 -0.29 -29.17
C TYR A 17 36.81 -1.02 -29.25
N ASP A 18 36.07 -0.76 -30.32
CA ASP A 18 34.73 -1.32 -30.56
C ASP A 18 34.80 -2.60 -31.42
N ARG A 19 35.65 -2.61 -32.47
CA ARG A 19 35.82 -3.76 -33.36
C ARG A 19 37.14 -3.71 -34.12
N VAL A 20 37.56 -4.86 -34.68
CA VAL A 20 38.69 -4.97 -35.61
C VAL A 20 38.22 -4.74 -37.05
N GLN A 21 39.01 -4.04 -37.86
CA GLN A 21 38.69 -3.74 -39.26
C GLN A 21 39.77 -4.26 -40.20
N MET A 22 39.40 -5.20 -41.09
CA MET A 22 40.32 -5.75 -42.08
C MET A 22 40.70 -4.67 -43.12
N GLN A 23 42.00 -4.48 -43.32
CA GLN A 23 42.51 -3.54 -44.33
C GLN A 23 42.89 -4.26 -45.63
N GLN A 24 42.55 -3.64 -46.76
CA GLN A 24 42.86 -4.17 -48.08
C GLN A 24 44.37 -4.41 -48.25
N GLY A 25 44.74 -5.64 -48.61
CA GLY A 25 46.11 -6.03 -48.94
C GLY A 25 47.06 -6.20 -47.74
N ARG A 26 46.56 -6.23 -46.50
CA ARG A 26 47.37 -6.51 -45.30
C ARG A 26 47.30 -7.99 -44.89
N VAL A 27 48.36 -8.47 -44.25
CA VAL A 27 48.43 -9.82 -43.68
C VAL A 27 47.56 -9.88 -42.43
N LEU A 28 46.76 -10.93 -42.28
CA LEU A 28 45.99 -11.22 -41.07
C LEU A 28 46.78 -12.14 -40.14
N THR A 29 46.68 -11.87 -38.85
CA THR A 29 47.12 -12.75 -37.76
C THR A 29 45.92 -13.38 -37.06
N ASP A 30 46.13 -14.48 -36.35
CA ASP A 30 45.11 -15.10 -35.48
C ASP A 30 44.59 -14.12 -34.42
N ASP A 31 45.45 -13.22 -33.92
CA ASP A 31 45.06 -12.22 -32.94
C ASP A 31 44.06 -11.20 -33.49
N ASP A 32 44.10 -10.88 -34.79
CA ASP A 32 43.10 -9.98 -35.40
C ASP A 32 41.68 -10.58 -35.34
N PHE A 33 41.57 -11.91 -35.53
CA PHE A 33 40.32 -12.65 -35.40
C PHE A 33 39.91 -12.79 -33.93
N ASN A 34 40.85 -13.20 -33.07
CA ASN A 34 40.58 -13.43 -31.65
C ASN A 34 40.25 -12.14 -30.89
N GLU A 35 40.90 -11.02 -31.22
CA GLU A 35 40.60 -9.71 -30.61
C GLU A 35 39.20 -9.23 -30.97
N ALA A 36 38.75 -9.42 -32.22
CA ALA A 36 37.39 -9.09 -32.62
C ALA A 36 36.35 -9.81 -31.74
N GLU A 37 36.48 -11.13 -31.59
CA GLU A 37 35.58 -11.93 -30.74
C GLU A 37 35.67 -11.54 -29.26
N ARG A 38 36.87 -11.20 -28.74
CA ARG A 38 37.03 -10.74 -27.35
C ARG A 38 36.34 -9.41 -27.09
N LEU A 39 36.42 -8.46 -28.04
CA LEU A 39 35.74 -7.16 -27.93
C LEU A 39 34.22 -7.34 -27.94
N ASP A 40 33.69 -8.11 -28.89
CA ASP A 40 32.24 -8.38 -29.00
C ASP A 40 31.69 -9.12 -27.77
N ALA A 41 32.45 -10.10 -27.23
CA ALA A 41 32.08 -10.85 -26.04
C ALA A 41 32.07 -9.98 -24.78
N GLU A 42 33.07 -9.11 -24.60
CA GLU A 42 33.16 -8.20 -23.45
C GLU A 42 32.09 -7.10 -23.52
N ASP A 43 31.80 -6.55 -24.70
CA ASP A 43 30.69 -5.58 -24.88
C ASP A 43 29.34 -6.24 -24.55
N SER A 44 29.06 -7.41 -25.13
CA SER A 44 27.85 -8.19 -24.84
C SER A 44 27.69 -8.51 -23.35
N ARG A 45 28.81 -8.82 -22.66
CA ARG A 45 28.81 -9.06 -21.22
C ARG A 45 28.46 -7.80 -20.45
N ARG A 46 29.10 -6.66 -20.77
CA ARG A 46 28.87 -5.37 -20.10
C ARG A 46 27.43 -4.88 -20.30
N VAL A 47 26.91 -4.97 -21.52
CA VAL A 47 25.49 -4.66 -21.81
C VAL A 47 24.56 -5.49 -20.93
N ARG A 48 24.85 -6.78 -20.73
CA ARG A 48 24.05 -7.62 -19.83
C ARG A 48 24.20 -7.22 -18.36
N VAL A 49 25.39 -6.84 -17.89
CA VAL A 49 25.58 -6.29 -16.54
C VAL A 49 24.78 -5.00 -16.36
N ASP A 50 24.79 -4.10 -17.34
CA ASP A 50 24.06 -2.83 -17.27
C ASP A 50 22.53 -3.03 -17.28
N VAL A 51 22.03 -4.05 -17.98
CA VAL A 51 20.60 -4.34 -18.11
C VAL A 51 20.06 -5.18 -16.95
N ILE A 52 20.80 -6.19 -16.48
CA ILE A 52 20.36 -7.18 -15.49
C ILE A 52 20.89 -6.85 -14.09
N GLY A 53 22.09 -6.29 -14.01
CA GLY A 53 22.92 -6.25 -12.81
C GLY A 53 24.01 -7.34 -12.81
N PRO A 54 24.88 -7.36 -11.79
CA PRO A 54 26.01 -8.28 -11.72
C PRO A 54 25.62 -9.74 -11.46
N ALA A 55 24.41 -10.01 -10.97
CA ALA A 55 23.84 -11.35 -10.90
C ALA A 55 22.30 -11.28 -11.02
N GLY A 56 21.67 -12.31 -11.58
CA GLY A 56 20.22 -12.42 -11.55
C GLY A 56 19.61 -13.59 -12.34
N SER A 57 18.41 -14.00 -11.96
CA SER A 57 17.62 -15.06 -12.60
C SER A 57 16.32 -14.52 -13.22
N PRO A 58 15.99 -14.85 -14.50
CA PRO A 58 14.67 -14.58 -15.08
C PRO A 58 13.60 -15.63 -14.72
N ASP A 59 14.02 -16.78 -14.18
CA ASP A 59 13.19 -17.95 -13.88
C ASP A 59 13.68 -18.68 -12.59
N ASP A 60 13.26 -19.92 -12.36
CA ASP A 60 13.71 -20.74 -11.22
C ASP A 60 15.11 -21.36 -11.42
N GLY A 61 15.85 -20.95 -12.46
CA GLY A 61 17.19 -21.45 -12.76
C GLY A 61 18.18 -21.29 -11.62
N PHE A 62 18.84 -22.39 -11.24
CA PHE A 62 19.79 -22.46 -10.13
C PHE A 62 19.17 -22.26 -8.74
N LYS A 63 17.84 -22.29 -8.63
CA LYS A 63 17.16 -22.28 -7.32
C LYS A 63 17.47 -23.53 -6.53
N LEU A 64 17.85 -23.35 -5.27
CA LEU A 64 18.05 -24.45 -4.34
C LEU A 64 16.71 -25.05 -3.93
N LYS A 65 16.62 -26.37 -3.96
CA LYS A 65 15.50 -27.13 -3.37
C LYS A 65 15.98 -28.44 -2.80
N THR A 66 15.20 -29.01 -1.91
CA THR A 66 15.47 -30.31 -1.31
C THR A 66 14.58 -31.38 -1.95
N VAL A 67 15.16 -32.52 -2.28
CA VAL A 67 14.46 -33.71 -2.78
C VAL A 67 14.87 -34.88 -1.88
N GLY A 68 14.06 -35.13 -0.86
CA GLY A 68 14.47 -35.95 0.30
C GLY A 68 15.67 -35.32 1.00
N ALA A 69 16.69 -36.11 1.30
CA ALA A 69 17.94 -35.64 1.93
C ALA A 69 18.93 -34.94 0.96
N ASN A 70 18.60 -34.81 -0.33
CA ASN A 70 19.52 -34.26 -1.33
C ASN A 70 19.18 -32.81 -1.67
N LEU A 71 20.21 -31.94 -1.68
CA LEU A 71 20.12 -30.60 -2.24
C LEU A 71 20.23 -30.67 -3.78
N VAL A 72 19.35 -29.94 -4.46
CA VAL A 72 19.22 -29.91 -5.92
C VAL A 72 19.23 -28.47 -6.43
N LEU A 73 19.97 -28.24 -7.51
CA LEU A 73 19.94 -27.03 -8.32
C LEU A 73 18.84 -27.16 -9.36
N SER A 74 17.88 -26.24 -9.38
CA SER A 74 16.75 -26.30 -10.31
C SER A 74 17.13 -25.88 -11.73
N ALA A 75 16.55 -26.53 -12.74
CA ALA A 75 16.74 -26.16 -14.15
C ALA A 75 16.31 -24.70 -14.45
N GLY A 76 16.97 -24.05 -15.40
CA GLY A 76 16.66 -22.68 -15.85
C GLY A 76 17.89 -21.84 -16.17
N THR A 77 17.73 -20.52 -16.19
CA THR A 77 18.79 -19.57 -16.56
C THR A 77 19.27 -18.78 -15.34
N TYR A 78 20.58 -18.53 -15.23
CA TYR A 78 21.13 -17.58 -14.26
C TYR A 78 22.22 -16.72 -14.90
N TYR A 79 22.31 -15.45 -14.54
CA TYR A 79 23.34 -14.55 -15.02
C TYR A 79 24.31 -14.24 -13.88
N THR A 80 25.62 -14.26 -14.18
CA THR A 80 26.68 -13.92 -13.22
C THR A 80 27.77 -13.17 -13.96
N GLY A 81 28.05 -11.93 -13.54
CA GLY A 81 28.99 -11.02 -14.20
C GLY A 81 28.69 -10.72 -15.66
N GLY A 82 27.41 -10.81 -16.05
CA GLY A 82 26.97 -10.71 -17.45
C GLY A 82 27.20 -11.98 -18.28
N LEU A 83 27.69 -13.07 -17.70
CA LEU A 83 27.73 -14.39 -18.34
C LEU A 83 26.39 -15.09 -18.14
N ARG A 84 25.81 -15.62 -19.23
CA ARG A 84 24.58 -16.41 -19.18
C ARG A 84 24.91 -17.86 -18.87
N LEU A 85 24.30 -18.40 -17.84
CA LEU A 85 24.35 -19.80 -17.43
C LEU A 85 23.01 -20.45 -17.69
N GLU A 86 23.04 -21.70 -18.12
CA GLU A 86 21.83 -22.47 -18.40
C GLU A 86 21.98 -23.87 -17.85
N LEU A 87 21.01 -24.28 -17.05
CA LEU A 87 20.89 -25.64 -16.52
C LEU A 87 19.67 -26.30 -17.16
N GLN A 88 19.91 -27.31 -18.00
CA GLN A 88 18.85 -27.94 -18.82
C GLN A 88 17.89 -28.82 -18.00
N ALA A 89 18.35 -29.38 -16.89
CA ALA A 89 17.59 -30.25 -16.02
C ALA A 89 18.05 -30.09 -14.56
N ASP A 90 17.17 -30.41 -13.62
CA ASP A 90 17.49 -30.40 -12.20
C ASP A 90 18.73 -31.26 -11.92
N GLU A 91 19.67 -30.70 -11.17
CA GLU A 91 20.96 -31.34 -10.93
C GLU A 91 21.25 -31.45 -9.43
N PRO A 92 21.53 -32.65 -8.90
CA PRO A 92 21.93 -32.82 -7.51
C PRO A 92 23.26 -32.11 -7.22
N PHE A 93 23.35 -31.45 -6.07
CA PHE A 93 24.52 -30.65 -5.69
C PHE A 93 25.85 -31.43 -5.71
N ASN A 94 25.81 -32.70 -5.28
CA ASN A 94 26.97 -33.59 -5.25
C ASN A 94 27.26 -34.30 -6.59
N LEU A 95 26.45 -34.04 -7.63
CA LEU A 95 26.56 -34.65 -8.95
C LEU A 95 26.68 -33.60 -10.06
N GLN A 96 27.35 -32.47 -9.79
CA GLN A 96 27.50 -31.41 -10.79
C GLN A 96 28.30 -31.89 -12.01
N ASN A 97 27.73 -31.77 -13.20
CA ASN A 97 28.35 -32.19 -14.47
C ASN A 97 29.56 -31.33 -14.85
N ASP A 98 29.58 -30.07 -14.43
CA ASP A 98 30.73 -29.17 -14.62
C ASP A 98 31.84 -29.38 -13.55
N TRP A 99 31.70 -30.41 -12.70
CA TRP A 99 32.66 -30.73 -11.65
C TRP A 99 32.80 -32.23 -11.36
N LEU A 100 33.56 -32.94 -12.19
CA LEU A 100 33.77 -34.38 -12.07
C LEU A 100 34.73 -34.77 -10.93
N GLN A 101 35.58 -33.86 -10.47
CA GLN A 101 36.56 -34.10 -9.39
C GLN A 101 36.14 -33.52 -8.02
N GLN A 102 34.84 -33.31 -7.82
CA GLN A 102 34.26 -32.72 -6.61
C GLN A 102 34.69 -33.48 -5.33
N GLY A 103 34.90 -32.74 -4.23
CA GLY A 103 35.19 -33.30 -2.90
C GLY A 103 36.68 -33.37 -2.53
N SER A 104 37.53 -32.66 -3.27
CA SER A 104 38.96 -32.51 -2.98
C SER A 104 39.27 -31.51 -1.86
N ARG A 105 38.35 -30.58 -1.59
CA ARG A 105 38.47 -29.53 -0.56
C ARG A 105 37.17 -29.40 0.27
N PRO A 106 37.23 -28.80 1.47
CA PRO A 106 36.04 -28.42 2.22
C PRO A 106 35.12 -27.50 1.39
N GLY A 107 33.81 -27.68 1.52
CA GLY A 107 32.81 -26.86 0.81
C GLY A 107 32.55 -27.28 -0.65
N GLU A 108 33.27 -28.27 -1.18
CA GLU A 108 33.02 -28.79 -2.53
C GLU A 108 31.88 -29.81 -2.56
N THR A 109 31.68 -30.59 -1.51
CA THR A 109 30.57 -31.54 -1.37
C THR A 109 29.69 -31.17 -0.20
N LEU A 110 28.40 -31.46 -0.32
CA LEU A 110 27.44 -31.35 0.77
C LEU A 110 27.54 -32.57 1.69
N THR A 111 27.95 -32.35 2.93
CA THR A 111 28.03 -33.38 3.99
C THR A 111 27.22 -32.93 5.20
N GLN A 112 26.36 -33.80 5.72
CA GLN A 112 25.52 -33.52 6.88
C GLN A 112 26.40 -33.26 8.13
N PRO A 113 26.22 -32.11 8.83
CA PRO A 113 26.95 -31.80 10.05
C PRO A 113 26.42 -32.60 11.26
N ALA A 114 27.24 -32.70 12.31
CA ALA A 114 26.90 -33.45 13.53
C ALA A 114 25.84 -32.78 14.42
N GLY A 115 25.55 -31.50 14.18
CA GLY A 115 24.58 -30.70 14.94
C GLY A 115 23.89 -29.68 14.05
N ALA A 116 23.04 -28.84 14.63
CA ALA A 116 22.34 -27.83 13.88
C ALA A 116 23.31 -26.76 13.33
N GLN A 117 23.16 -26.39 12.06
CA GLN A 117 24.11 -25.52 11.36
C GLN A 117 23.44 -24.83 10.17
N PHE A 118 23.82 -23.58 9.90
CA PHE A 118 23.44 -22.85 8.69
C PHE A 118 24.64 -22.76 7.75
N ASP A 119 24.43 -23.09 6.48
CA ASP A 119 25.44 -23.01 5.45
C ASP A 119 25.00 -22.08 4.32
N PHE A 120 25.97 -21.45 3.67
CA PHE A 120 25.72 -20.54 2.56
C PHE A 120 26.19 -21.14 1.24
N VAL A 121 25.30 -21.19 0.25
CA VAL A 121 25.58 -21.75 -1.07
C VAL A 121 25.81 -20.63 -2.08
N TRP A 122 26.88 -20.75 -2.85
CA TRP A 122 27.31 -19.75 -3.83
C TRP A 122 27.83 -20.40 -5.11
N LEU A 123 27.94 -19.60 -6.16
CA LEU A 123 28.33 -20.04 -7.51
C LEU A 123 29.68 -19.45 -7.90
N ASP A 124 30.62 -20.26 -8.37
CA ASP A 124 31.88 -19.87 -9.02
C ASP A 124 31.76 -20.10 -10.54
N VAL A 125 32.08 -19.08 -11.33
CA VAL A 125 31.87 -19.06 -12.78
C VAL A 125 33.13 -18.55 -13.47
N TRP A 126 33.58 -19.25 -14.51
CA TRP A 126 34.70 -18.79 -15.34
C TRP A 126 34.55 -19.24 -16.78
N GLN A 127 35.41 -18.74 -17.66
CA GLN A 127 35.48 -19.20 -19.04
C GLN A 127 36.80 -19.92 -19.31
N GLN A 128 36.72 -21.02 -20.05
CA GLN A 128 37.91 -21.76 -20.47
C GLN A 128 37.77 -22.28 -21.91
N PRO A 129 38.85 -22.33 -22.69
CA PRO A 129 38.82 -22.99 -23.98
C PRO A 129 38.55 -24.48 -23.90
N VAL A 130 38.10 -25.03 -25.02
CA VAL A 130 37.90 -26.45 -25.31
C VAL A 130 38.54 -26.69 -26.67
N SER A 131 39.58 -27.53 -26.67
CA SER A 131 40.31 -27.94 -27.87
C SER A 131 39.65 -29.14 -28.55
N ALA A 132 40.02 -29.42 -29.80
CA ALA A 132 39.54 -30.63 -30.50
C ALA A 132 40.01 -31.94 -29.84
N VAL A 133 41.11 -31.88 -29.07
CA VAL A 133 41.57 -33.01 -28.26
C VAL A 133 40.59 -33.30 -27.13
N GLU A 134 39.90 -32.30 -26.58
CA GLU A 134 38.86 -32.50 -25.55
C GLU A 134 37.51 -32.87 -26.18
N ASP A 135 37.11 -32.18 -27.25
CA ASP A 135 35.89 -32.44 -28.00
C ASP A 135 36.19 -32.87 -29.44
N LYS A 136 36.07 -34.18 -29.69
CA LYS A 136 36.42 -34.79 -30.98
C LYS A 136 35.56 -34.26 -32.14
N GLU A 137 34.38 -33.71 -31.88
CA GLU A 137 33.51 -33.13 -32.92
C GLU A 137 34.12 -31.87 -33.57
N LEU A 138 35.13 -31.25 -32.93
CA LEU A 138 35.82 -30.09 -33.49
C LEU A 138 36.88 -30.46 -34.54
N PHE A 139 37.22 -31.75 -34.70
CA PHE A 139 38.12 -32.21 -35.76
C PHE A 139 37.39 -32.27 -37.11
N GLU A 140 37.99 -31.68 -38.14
CA GLU A 140 37.45 -31.79 -39.50
C GLU A 140 37.94 -33.08 -40.15
N VAL A 141 37.03 -34.04 -40.32
CA VAL A 141 37.30 -35.37 -40.91
C VAL A 141 37.85 -35.22 -42.34
N ALA A 142 37.37 -34.24 -43.11
CA ALA A 142 37.83 -33.99 -44.47
C ALA A 142 39.28 -33.50 -44.55
N LEU A 143 39.81 -32.89 -43.49
CA LEU A 143 41.20 -32.41 -43.39
C LEU A 143 42.13 -33.45 -42.75
N GLY A 144 41.69 -34.71 -42.63
CA GLY A 144 42.46 -35.76 -41.97
C GLY A 144 42.45 -35.64 -40.44
N GLY A 145 41.44 -34.99 -39.87
CA GLY A 145 41.32 -34.82 -38.42
C GLY A 145 42.19 -33.70 -37.86
N ALA A 146 42.43 -32.64 -38.65
CA ALA A 146 43.12 -31.44 -38.17
C ALA A 146 42.22 -30.58 -37.27
N ASP A 147 42.80 -29.96 -36.24
CA ASP A 147 42.14 -28.93 -35.44
C ASP A 147 42.28 -27.57 -36.12
N THR A 148 41.18 -26.81 -36.18
CA THR A 148 41.14 -25.51 -36.88
C THR A 148 40.95 -24.33 -35.94
N SER A 149 40.23 -24.54 -34.85
CA SER A 149 39.88 -23.50 -33.87
C SER A 149 39.48 -24.15 -32.56
N ALA A 150 39.63 -23.41 -31.46
CA ALA A 150 39.07 -23.80 -30.16
C ALA A 150 37.68 -23.19 -29.96
N ARG A 151 36.95 -23.68 -28.95
CA ARG A 151 35.73 -23.04 -28.42
C ARG A 151 36.02 -22.50 -27.05
N VAL A 152 35.27 -21.50 -26.59
CA VAL A 152 35.31 -21.04 -25.20
C VAL A 152 34.01 -21.46 -24.52
N ARG A 153 34.10 -22.22 -23.43
CA ARG A 153 32.97 -22.65 -22.63
C ARG A 153 32.91 -21.87 -21.32
N THR A 154 31.71 -21.42 -20.96
CA THR A 154 31.41 -20.91 -19.62
C THR A 154 31.19 -22.09 -18.67
N MET A 155 32.05 -22.19 -17.67
CA MET A 155 32.02 -23.19 -16.62
C MET A 155 31.35 -22.62 -15.39
N ARG A 156 30.70 -23.49 -14.61
CA ARG A 156 30.08 -23.11 -13.33
C ARG A 156 30.28 -24.20 -12.29
N ARG A 157 30.38 -23.82 -11.01
CA ARG A 157 30.43 -24.74 -9.86
C ARG A 157 29.72 -24.13 -8.68
N ALA A 158 28.80 -24.85 -8.07
CA ALA A 158 28.16 -24.46 -6.81
C ALA A 158 28.98 -24.99 -5.63
N HIS A 159 29.25 -24.11 -4.66
CA HIS A 159 30.07 -24.35 -3.47
C HIS A 159 29.27 -24.05 -2.21
N VAL A 160 29.70 -24.61 -1.08
CA VAL A 160 29.12 -24.36 0.25
C VAL A 160 30.16 -23.73 1.17
N LEU A 161 29.80 -22.62 1.81
CA LEU A 161 30.50 -22.06 2.95
C LEU A 161 29.82 -22.56 4.23
N PRO A 162 30.46 -23.46 5.00
CA PRO A 162 29.81 -24.07 6.15
C PRO A 162 29.77 -23.14 7.36
N ASN A 163 28.73 -23.28 8.18
CA ASN A 163 28.61 -22.69 9.52
C ASN A 163 28.69 -21.15 9.55
N VAL A 164 27.88 -20.49 8.72
CA VAL A 164 27.79 -19.02 8.68
C VAL A 164 26.92 -18.42 9.80
N GLY A 165 26.21 -19.27 10.55
CA GLY A 165 25.26 -18.88 11.58
C GLY A 165 23.88 -18.52 11.00
N ASP A 166 22.92 -18.28 11.88
CA ASP A 166 21.58 -17.79 11.52
C ASP A 166 21.67 -16.29 11.19
N VAL A 167 22.05 -16.00 9.94
CA VAL A 167 22.27 -14.66 9.41
C VAL A 167 21.54 -14.53 8.07
N ASP A 168 21.30 -13.29 7.63
CA ASP A 168 20.71 -13.07 6.32
C ASP A 168 21.71 -13.29 5.17
N CYS A 169 21.19 -13.32 3.94
CA CYS A 169 21.99 -13.50 2.72
C CYS A 169 23.12 -12.49 2.57
N ALA A 170 22.96 -11.24 3.03
CA ALA A 170 23.95 -10.18 2.84
C ALA A 170 25.12 -10.33 3.82
N ASP A 171 24.82 -10.72 5.07
CA ASP A 171 25.82 -11.03 6.07
C ASP A 171 26.60 -12.29 5.71
N ALA A 172 25.91 -13.35 5.26
CA ALA A 172 26.55 -14.57 4.76
C ALA A 172 27.43 -14.31 3.53
N TRP A 173 26.98 -13.45 2.61
CA TRP A 173 27.77 -13.00 1.47
C TRP A 173 29.03 -12.26 1.92
N THR A 174 28.93 -11.38 2.91
CA THR A 174 30.09 -10.66 3.47
C THR A 174 31.11 -11.61 4.10
N GLN A 175 30.64 -12.63 4.82
CA GLN A 175 31.50 -13.69 5.37
C GLN A 175 32.22 -14.48 4.27
N LEU A 176 31.54 -14.79 3.17
CA LEU A 176 32.16 -15.41 2.00
C LEU A 176 33.27 -14.52 1.43
N LEU A 177 33.00 -13.23 1.23
CA LEU A 177 34.00 -12.30 0.71
C LEU A 177 35.22 -12.18 1.63
N ALA A 178 35.02 -12.19 2.95
CA ALA A 178 36.11 -12.24 3.91
C ALA A 178 36.94 -13.52 3.78
N SER A 179 36.31 -14.67 3.55
CA SER A 179 36.99 -15.95 3.33
C SER A 179 37.79 -15.98 2.02
N LEU A 180 37.37 -15.22 1.01
CA LEU A 180 38.00 -15.14 -0.32
C LEU A 180 38.99 -13.97 -0.47
N ALA A 181 39.26 -13.19 0.59
CA ALA A 181 40.13 -12.01 0.52
C ALA A 181 41.55 -12.33 0.01
N GLY A 182 42.04 -13.57 0.19
CA GLY A 182 43.31 -14.03 -0.36
C GLY A 182 43.30 -14.29 -1.87
N GLU A 183 42.12 -14.44 -2.47
CA GLU A 183 41.94 -14.71 -3.91
C GLU A 183 41.65 -13.43 -4.74
N GLY A 184 41.38 -12.30 -4.09
CA GLY A 184 41.19 -11.02 -4.78
C GLY A 184 40.11 -10.17 -4.14
N THR A 185 39.81 -9.05 -4.78
CA THR A 185 38.72 -8.15 -4.38
C THR A 185 37.58 -8.25 -5.38
N LEU A 186 36.35 -8.36 -4.89
CA LEU A 186 35.16 -8.36 -5.73
C LEU A 186 34.91 -6.95 -6.30
N ASN A 187 34.74 -6.84 -7.61
CA ASN A 187 34.34 -5.59 -8.26
C ASN A 187 32.81 -5.45 -8.40
N SER A 188 32.35 -4.36 -9.01
CA SER A 188 30.92 -4.09 -9.26
C SER A 188 30.23 -5.13 -10.14
N ASP A 189 30.98 -5.82 -11.00
CA ASP A 189 30.48 -6.83 -11.92
C ASP A 189 30.45 -8.23 -11.27
N PHE A 190 30.70 -8.31 -9.96
CA PHE A 190 30.90 -9.57 -9.23
C PHE A 190 32.07 -10.42 -9.76
N GLU A 191 33.05 -9.78 -10.41
CA GLU A 191 34.31 -10.41 -10.78
C GLU A 191 35.27 -10.36 -9.59
N LEU A 192 35.86 -11.50 -9.25
CA LEU A 192 36.91 -11.58 -8.23
C LEU A 192 38.25 -11.23 -8.88
N VAL A 193 38.66 -9.96 -8.74
CA VAL A 193 39.84 -9.40 -9.41
C VAL A 193 41.08 -9.53 -8.52
N PRO A 194 42.15 -10.20 -8.99
CA PRO A 194 43.41 -10.27 -8.26
C PRO A 194 44.21 -8.97 -8.44
N ASP A 195 44.98 -8.60 -7.42
CA ASP A 195 45.96 -7.51 -7.52
C ASP A 195 47.29 -7.96 -8.14
N ALA A 196 47.42 -9.25 -8.52
CA ALA A 196 48.59 -9.82 -9.17
C ALA A 196 49.01 -9.00 -10.40
N ARG A 197 50.31 -8.74 -10.55
CA ARG A 197 50.89 -8.10 -11.73
C ARG A 197 52.16 -8.83 -12.17
N LEU A 198 52.43 -8.78 -13.46
CA LEU A 198 53.68 -9.25 -14.06
C LEU A 198 54.39 -8.11 -14.78
N THR A 199 55.63 -7.87 -14.39
CA THR A 199 56.56 -7.02 -15.13
C THR A 199 57.57 -7.89 -15.87
N VAL A 200 57.84 -7.58 -17.14
CA VAL A 200 58.79 -8.29 -18.00
C VAL A 200 59.87 -7.32 -18.43
N GLU A 201 61.12 -7.71 -18.21
CA GLU A 201 62.30 -6.92 -18.55
C GLU A 201 63.36 -7.81 -19.19
N PRO A 202 64.30 -7.25 -19.96
CA PRO A 202 65.53 -7.96 -20.30
C PRO A 202 66.27 -8.38 -19.03
N ASP A 203 66.83 -9.59 -19.00
CA ASP A 203 67.57 -10.11 -17.83
C ASP A 203 68.94 -9.46 -17.59
N GLY A 204 69.31 -8.49 -18.43
CA GLY A 204 70.54 -7.72 -18.29
C GLY A 204 71.81 -8.48 -18.66
N THR A 205 71.72 -9.68 -19.25
CA THR A 205 72.88 -10.42 -19.78
C THR A 205 73.37 -9.82 -21.11
N ALA A 206 73.64 -8.52 -21.13
CA ALA A 206 74.54 -7.94 -22.11
C ALA A 206 75.95 -8.49 -21.81
N GLY A 207 76.59 -9.07 -22.83
CA GLY A 207 77.85 -9.80 -22.67
C GLY A 207 78.92 -9.04 -21.89
N THR A 208 79.62 -9.77 -21.02
CA THR A 208 80.96 -9.37 -20.57
C THR A 208 81.83 -9.07 -21.79
N ASP A 209 82.64 -8.01 -21.74
CA ASP A 209 83.62 -7.59 -22.75
C ASP A 209 84.70 -8.68 -23.02
N ASP A 210 84.31 -9.81 -23.61
CA ASP A 210 85.23 -10.77 -24.22
C ASP A 210 85.30 -10.48 -25.73
N LEU A 211 86.46 -9.99 -26.17
CA LEU A 211 86.78 -9.66 -27.57
C LEU A 211 86.68 -10.87 -28.52
N CYS A 212 86.49 -12.09 -28.00
CA CYS A 212 86.31 -13.32 -28.78
C CYS A 212 84.84 -13.75 -28.97
N SER A 213 83.87 -13.05 -28.35
CA SER A 213 82.45 -13.38 -28.43
C SER A 213 81.64 -12.24 -29.07
N PRO A 214 80.71 -12.51 -30.02
CA PRO A 214 79.90 -11.46 -30.63
C PRO A 214 79.04 -10.74 -29.57
N PRO A 215 78.84 -9.41 -29.69
CA PRO A 215 78.03 -8.65 -28.74
C PRO A 215 76.61 -9.21 -28.71
N VAL A 216 76.19 -9.68 -27.54
CA VAL A 216 74.81 -10.11 -27.30
C VAL A 216 73.96 -8.84 -27.15
N ASN A 217 73.05 -8.59 -28.09
CA ASN A 217 72.03 -7.57 -27.93
C ASN A 217 71.19 -7.93 -26.71
N GLY A 218 71.10 -7.03 -25.72
CA GLY A 218 70.18 -7.22 -24.59
C GLY A 218 68.74 -7.44 -25.07
N GLY A 219 67.97 -8.24 -24.32
CA GLY A 219 66.58 -8.55 -24.62
C GLY A 219 66.36 -10.02 -24.99
N TYR A 220 65.27 -10.30 -25.71
CA TYR A 220 64.88 -11.65 -26.13
C TYR A 220 65.93 -12.29 -27.07
N LEU A 221 66.43 -13.47 -26.69
CA LEU A 221 67.53 -14.19 -27.36
C LEU A 221 67.07 -15.35 -28.26
N GLY A 222 65.75 -15.58 -28.37
CA GLY A 222 65.24 -16.64 -29.22
C GLY A 222 65.31 -16.29 -30.71
N ALA A 223 65.44 -17.32 -31.55
CA ALA A 223 65.53 -17.16 -33.01
C ALA A 223 64.15 -17.01 -33.70
N GLU A 224 63.06 -17.29 -33.00
CA GLU A 224 61.70 -17.35 -33.55
C GLU A 224 60.76 -16.40 -32.83
N ASN A 225 59.65 -16.06 -33.47
CA ASN A 225 58.56 -15.34 -32.81
C ASN A 225 57.86 -16.29 -31.84
N GLN A 226 57.81 -15.92 -30.56
CA GLN A 226 57.30 -16.79 -29.51
C GLN A 226 56.17 -16.15 -28.72
N ALA A 227 55.18 -16.96 -28.34
CA ALA A 227 54.12 -16.62 -27.39
C ALA A 227 54.38 -17.35 -26.08
N ILE A 228 55.13 -16.71 -25.18
CA ILE A 228 55.57 -17.32 -23.91
C ILE A 228 54.45 -17.16 -22.89
N ARG A 229 53.91 -18.27 -22.39
CA ARG A 229 53.00 -18.26 -21.25
C ARG A 229 53.78 -18.39 -19.97
N VAL A 230 53.49 -17.50 -19.01
CA VAL A 230 53.97 -17.58 -17.63
C VAL A 230 52.73 -17.76 -16.75
N GLN A 231 52.68 -18.81 -15.94
CA GLN A 231 51.51 -19.17 -15.14
C GLN A 231 51.89 -19.48 -13.68
N ILE A 232 51.12 -18.94 -12.73
CA ILE A 232 51.20 -19.33 -11.33
C ILE A 232 50.71 -20.78 -11.18
N SER A 233 51.59 -21.64 -10.68
CA SER A 233 51.35 -23.08 -10.56
C SER A 233 51.01 -23.51 -9.14
N GLY A 234 51.39 -22.71 -8.14
CA GLY A 234 51.19 -22.96 -6.72
C GLY A 234 51.51 -21.72 -5.87
N ASN A 235 51.62 -21.89 -4.56
CA ASN A 235 51.90 -20.79 -3.64
C ASN A 235 53.33 -20.25 -3.85
N ASN A 236 53.47 -19.03 -4.36
CA ASN A 236 54.75 -18.44 -4.78
C ASN A 236 55.57 -19.33 -5.73
N GLN A 237 54.86 -20.08 -6.59
CA GLN A 237 55.44 -20.93 -7.62
C GLN A 237 54.85 -20.62 -8.98
N PHE A 238 55.69 -20.60 -10.01
CA PHE A 238 55.27 -20.43 -11.39
C PHE A 238 55.89 -21.47 -12.33
N THR A 239 55.27 -21.64 -13.49
CA THR A 239 55.79 -22.38 -14.63
C THR A 239 55.70 -21.49 -15.87
N TRP A 240 56.46 -21.83 -16.90
CA TRP A 240 56.37 -21.16 -18.19
C TRP A 240 56.61 -22.13 -19.35
N GLY A 241 56.21 -21.73 -20.55
CA GLY A 241 56.48 -22.44 -21.79
C GLY A 241 56.11 -21.61 -23.04
N PHE A 242 56.65 -22.02 -24.18
CA PHE A 242 56.33 -21.51 -25.51
C PHE A 242 54.92 -21.92 -25.96
N ASP A 243 54.46 -21.37 -27.08
CA ASP A 243 53.19 -21.70 -27.75
C ASP A 243 51.97 -21.61 -26.82
N ASN A 244 51.98 -20.65 -25.89
CA ASN A 244 50.96 -20.49 -24.85
C ASN A 244 50.72 -21.75 -23.97
N GLY A 245 51.72 -22.63 -23.90
CA GLY A 245 51.67 -23.92 -23.20
C GLY A 245 50.98 -25.04 -23.97
N ALA A 246 50.71 -24.88 -25.28
CA ALA A 246 50.15 -25.88 -26.18
C ALA A 246 51.25 -26.81 -26.77
N PRO A 247 50.90 -27.98 -27.35
CA PRO A 247 49.57 -28.58 -27.50
C PRO A 247 49.10 -29.41 -26.28
N LEU A 248 47.86 -29.93 -26.36
CA LEU A 248 47.26 -30.86 -25.40
C LEU A 248 47.19 -32.27 -26.00
N TYR A 249 47.36 -33.31 -25.19
CA TYR A 249 47.27 -34.72 -25.62
C TYR A 249 46.32 -35.52 -24.72
N ARG A 250 45.63 -36.54 -25.25
CA ARG A 250 45.03 -37.58 -24.40
C ARG A 250 46.06 -38.64 -24.08
N VAL A 251 46.13 -39.06 -22.82
CA VAL A 251 47.10 -40.05 -22.33
C VAL A 251 46.49 -41.00 -21.31
N LYS A 252 47.04 -42.21 -21.20
CA LYS A 252 46.77 -43.15 -20.12
C LYS A 252 47.96 -43.23 -19.17
N LEU A 253 47.65 -43.31 -17.89
CA LEU A 253 48.65 -43.52 -16.85
C LEU A 253 48.74 -45.03 -16.56
N VAL A 254 49.92 -45.60 -16.80
CA VAL A 254 50.19 -47.04 -16.72
C VAL A 254 51.25 -47.29 -15.66
N ALA A 255 51.17 -48.44 -14.99
CA ALA A 255 52.20 -48.87 -14.07
C ALA A 255 53.51 -49.14 -14.85
N ASP A 256 54.62 -48.64 -14.32
CA ASP A 256 55.95 -48.98 -14.79
C ASP A 256 56.37 -50.38 -14.31
N ASN A 257 57.59 -50.80 -14.65
CA ASN A 257 58.14 -52.10 -14.26
C ASN A 257 58.30 -52.29 -12.73
N THR A 258 58.11 -51.23 -11.94
CA THR A 258 58.16 -51.24 -10.47
C THR A 258 56.77 -51.23 -9.82
N GLY A 259 55.71 -51.18 -10.63
CA GLY A 259 54.32 -51.08 -10.16
C GLY A 259 53.87 -49.64 -9.85
N ALA A 260 54.71 -48.64 -10.07
CA ALA A 260 54.38 -47.23 -9.85
C ALA A 260 53.75 -46.62 -11.11
N LEU A 261 52.71 -45.79 -10.97
CA LEU A 261 52.02 -45.13 -12.08
C LEU A 261 52.86 -43.98 -12.68
N ARG A 262 53.94 -44.33 -13.37
CA ARG A 262 54.93 -43.40 -13.96
C ARG A 262 55.10 -43.54 -15.47
N LYS A 263 54.50 -44.56 -16.08
CA LYS A 263 54.50 -44.74 -17.52
C LYS A 263 53.28 -44.03 -18.11
N ILE A 264 53.49 -43.21 -19.14
CA ILE A 264 52.44 -42.51 -19.87
C ILE A 264 52.34 -43.11 -21.26
N HIS A 265 51.16 -43.62 -21.59
CA HIS A 265 50.83 -44.10 -22.93
C HIS A 265 50.02 -43.03 -23.66
N MET A 266 50.49 -42.56 -24.82
CA MET A 266 49.86 -41.49 -25.58
C MET A 266 48.69 -42.04 -26.41
N LEU A 267 47.46 -41.58 -26.13
CA LEU A 267 46.28 -41.90 -26.95
C LEU A 267 46.18 -40.98 -28.17
N THR A 268 46.63 -39.73 -28.02
CA THR A 268 46.81 -38.80 -29.14
C THR A 268 48.27 -38.78 -29.53
N VAL A 269 48.60 -39.28 -30.72
CA VAL A 269 49.99 -39.31 -31.22
C VAL A 269 50.44 -37.89 -31.58
N PRO A 270 51.65 -37.45 -31.18
CA PRO A 270 52.19 -36.17 -31.64
C PRO A 270 52.28 -36.10 -33.17
N LYS A 271 51.89 -34.95 -33.75
CA LYS A 271 51.76 -34.79 -35.20
C LYS A 271 53.08 -34.95 -35.98
N ASP A 272 54.19 -34.57 -35.37
CA ASP A 272 55.54 -34.64 -35.96
C ASP A 272 56.61 -34.72 -34.86
N GLN A 273 57.87 -34.92 -35.28
CA GLN A 273 59.01 -35.07 -34.37
C GLN A 273 59.30 -33.81 -33.52
N ALA A 274 58.94 -32.61 -33.99
CA ALA A 274 59.13 -31.38 -33.21
C ALA A 274 58.18 -31.29 -32.01
N HIS A 275 57.06 -32.02 -32.06
CA HIS A 275 56.06 -32.08 -31.01
C HIS A 275 56.26 -33.27 -30.06
N TYR A 276 57.33 -34.06 -30.24
CA TYR A 276 57.66 -35.17 -29.36
C TYR A 276 58.09 -34.64 -27.99
N PRO A 277 57.47 -35.11 -26.89
CA PRO A 277 57.97 -34.83 -25.55
C PRO A 277 59.43 -35.33 -25.41
N LEU A 278 60.35 -34.42 -25.17
CA LEU A 278 61.78 -34.72 -25.01
C LEU A 278 62.14 -34.90 -23.53
N GLU A 279 63.21 -35.65 -23.28
CA GLU A 279 63.75 -35.85 -21.93
C GLU A 279 64.00 -34.51 -21.20
N GLY A 280 63.58 -34.45 -19.94
CA GLY A 280 63.73 -33.27 -19.09
C GLY A 280 62.68 -32.16 -19.32
N GLN A 281 61.82 -32.26 -20.35
CA GLN A 281 60.71 -31.33 -20.54
C GLN A 281 59.68 -31.44 -19.43
N VAL A 282 59.06 -30.32 -19.08
CA VAL A 282 58.01 -30.26 -18.06
C VAL A 282 56.67 -30.60 -18.69
N ILE A 283 55.92 -31.51 -18.08
CA ILE A 283 54.56 -31.85 -18.46
C ILE A 283 53.60 -31.64 -17.30
N GLU A 284 52.32 -31.53 -17.62
CA GLU A 284 51.25 -31.46 -16.63
C GLU A 284 50.11 -32.38 -17.02
N LEU A 285 49.81 -33.34 -16.14
CA LEU A 285 48.65 -34.22 -16.25
C LEU A 285 47.43 -33.52 -15.68
N LEU A 286 46.36 -33.42 -16.47
CA LEU A 286 45.10 -32.77 -16.14
C LEU A 286 43.98 -33.82 -16.12
N PRO A 287 43.22 -33.93 -15.02
CA PRO A 287 42.07 -34.82 -14.95
C PRO A 287 40.86 -34.27 -15.72
N TRP A 288 39.80 -35.07 -15.83
CA TRP A 288 38.52 -34.60 -16.34
C TRP A 288 37.90 -33.56 -15.41
N SER A 289 37.54 -32.41 -15.96
CA SER A 289 36.87 -31.30 -15.27
C SER A 289 35.36 -31.44 -15.31
N ALA A 290 34.81 -31.60 -16.52
CA ALA A 290 33.38 -31.48 -16.80
C ALA A 290 32.93 -32.45 -17.89
N LEU A 291 31.66 -32.86 -17.85
CA LEU A 291 31.00 -33.69 -18.86
C LEU A 291 30.27 -32.79 -19.88
N LEU A 292 30.56 -32.98 -21.16
CA LEU A 292 29.86 -32.35 -22.27
C LEU A 292 28.57 -33.11 -22.62
N SER A 293 27.62 -32.43 -23.26
CA SER A 293 26.34 -33.03 -23.66
C SER A 293 26.48 -34.14 -24.71
N ASN A 294 27.56 -34.14 -25.49
CA ASN A 294 27.91 -35.20 -26.44
C ASN A 294 28.68 -36.36 -25.77
N GLY A 295 28.82 -36.35 -24.44
CA GLY A 295 29.54 -37.38 -23.66
C GLY A 295 31.06 -37.22 -23.64
N GLN A 296 31.65 -36.25 -24.35
CA GLN A 296 33.08 -35.92 -24.23
C GLN A 296 33.39 -35.19 -22.91
N LYS A 297 34.67 -35.07 -22.53
CA LYS A 297 35.08 -34.53 -21.22
C LYS A 297 36.08 -33.40 -21.40
N ASN A 298 35.92 -32.31 -20.66
CA ASN A 298 36.89 -31.21 -20.67
C ASN A 298 38.04 -31.46 -19.69
N ALA A 299 39.21 -30.89 -19.94
CA ALA A 299 40.34 -30.91 -19.03
C ALA A 299 40.16 -29.91 -17.87
N GLU A 300 40.70 -30.25 -16.70
CA GLU A 300 40.79 -29.34 -15.55
C GLU A 300 41.84 -28.24 -15.76
N LEU A 301 41.67 -27.09 -15.09
CA LEU A 301 42.55 -25.93 -15.27
C LEU A 301 44.00 -26.19 -14.86
N SER A 302 44.20 -27.04 -13.85
CA SER A 302 45.51 -27.50 -13.40
C SER A 302 45.49 -28.89 -12.82
N GLY A 303 46.67 -29.50 -12.78
CA GLY A 303 46.84 -30.86 -12.30
C GLY A 303 48.24 -31.16 -11.77
N PHE A 304 48.76 -32.33 -12.10
CA PHE A 304 50.02 -32.86 -11.57
C PHE A 304 51.17 -32.58 -12.54
N MET A 305 52.19 -31.85 -12.09
CA MET A 305 53.38 -31.54 -12.91
C MET A 305 54.52 -32.53 -12.66
N ALA A 306 55.18 -32.95 -13.74
CA ALA A 306 56.35 -33.82 -13.72
C ALA A 306 57.32 -33.45 -14.86
N LYS A 307 58.50 -34.09 -14.90
CA LYS A 307 59.39 -34.02 -16.06
C LYS A 307 59.38 -35.35 -16.81
N VAL A 308 59.63 -35.30 -18.12
CA VAL A 308 59.79 -36.48 -18.97
C VAL A 308 61.12 -37.18 -18.67
N ASP A 309 61.08 -38.50 -18.54
CA ASP A 309 62.20 -39.41 -18.35
C ASP A 309 62.35 -40.30 -19.60
N GLY A 310 63.50 -40.22 -20.28
CA GLY A 310 63.80 -41.06 -21.47
C GLY A 310 63.10 -40.70 -22.79
N GLY A 311 62.42 -39.55 -22.90
CA GLY A 311 61.77 -39.07 -24.13
C GLY A 311 60.60 -39.94 -24.64
N TYR A 312 59.85 -39.44 -25.62
CA TYR A 312 58.77 -40.18 -26.28
C TYR A 312 59.31 -41.22 -27.27
N ASN A 313 58.81 -42.46 -27.17
CA ASN A 313 59.11 -43.52 -28.12
C ASN A 313 57.96 -43.66 -29.15
N PRO A 314 58.18 -43.36 -30.44
CA PRO A 314 57.14 -43.46 -31.48
C PRO A 314 56.71 -44.90 -31.80
N ASP A 315 57.55 -45.91 -31.56
CA ASP A 315 57.22 -47.31 -31.84
C ASP A 315 56.25 -47.89 -30.81
N THR A 316 56.37 -47.47 -29.55
CA THR A 316 55.53 -47.95 -28.44
C THR A 316 54.48 -46.95 -27.99
N GLN A 317 54.56 -45.71 -28.46
CA GLN A 317 53.73 -44.57 -28.05
C GLN A 317 53.82 -44.25 -26.54
N ASP A 318 54.93 -44.59 -25.92
CA ASP A 318 55.12 -44.45 -24.47
C ASP A 318 56.19 -43.40 -24.13
N LEU A 319 56.05 -42.79 -22.94
CA LEU A 319 57.08 -42.01 -22.27
C LEU A 319 57.02 -42.26 -20.76
N HIS A 320 58.10 -41.98 -20.04
CA HIS A 320 58.12 -42.08 -18.56
C HIS A 320 58.20 -40.70 -17.94
N ILE A 321 57.81 -40.59 -16.67
CA ILE A 321 57.98 -39.37 -15.88
C ILE A 321 58.93 -39.58 -14.72
N THR A 322 59.75 -38.57 -14.46
CA THR A 322 60.64 -38.53 -13.29
C THR A 322 59.83 -38.35 -12.01
N ALA A 323 60.46 -38.62 -10.86
CA ALA A 323 59.86 -38.25 -9.60
C ALA A 323 59.61 -36.74 -9.53
N ALA A 324 58.39 -36.33 -9.15
CA ALA A 324 58.05 -34.93 -9.00
C ALA A 324 58.80 -34.32 -7.79
N PRO A 325 59.23 -33.04 -7.84
CA PRO A 325 59.86 -32.38 -6.71
C PRO A 325 58.96 -32.40 -5.46
N GLY A 326 59.43 -32.99 -4.36
CA GLY A 326 58.67 -33.11 -3.12
C GLY A 326 57.70 -34.31 -3.05
N ASN A 327 57.77 -35.26 -3.99
CA ASN A 327 57.02 -36.52 -3.96
C ASN A 327 57.98 -37.72 -4.11
N ASP A 328 58.24 -38.42 -3.00
CA ASP A 328 59.16 -39.55 -2.91
C ASP A 328 58.74 -40.76 -3.78
N THR A 329 57.46 -40.82 -4.17
CA THR A 329 56.90 -41.91 -4.99
C THR A 329 56.92 -41.64 -6.48
N GLY A 330 57.17 -40.40 -6.90
CA GLY A 330 57.25 -39.99 -8.29
C GLY A 330 56.03 -40.22 -9.18
N ALA A 331 54.89 -40.63 -8.62
CA ALA A 331 53.62 -40.83 -9.31
C ALA A 331 52.55 -39.85 -8.80
N PRO A 332 51.49 -39.55 -9.58
CA PRO A 332 50.38 -38.71 -9.11
C PRO A 332 49.75 -39.26 -7.81
N PRO A 333 49.41 -38.39 -6.82
CA PRO A 333 48.86 -38.83 -5.54
C PRO A 333 47.42 -39.35 -5.69
N MET A 334 47.17 -40.64 -5.46
CA MET A 334 45.82 -41.21 -5.60
C MET A 334 44.86 -40.72 -4.49
N PRO A 335 43.57 -40.47 -4.78
CA PRO A 335 42.83 -40.75 -6.02
C PRO A 335 42.81 -39.58 -7.04
N PHE A 336 43.96 -39.04 -7.42
CA PHE A 336 44.08 -38.01 -8.46
C PHE A 336 43.33 -38.37 -9.74
N GLY A 337 42.39 -37.51 -10.13
CA GLY A 337 41.60 -37.66 -11.36
C GLY A 337 40.57 -38.78 -11.37
N GLN A 338 40.46 -39.57 -10.30
CA GLN A 338 39.58 -40.75 -10.24
C GLN A 338 38.35 -40.54 -9.35
N ARG A 339 38.12 -39.33 -8.82
CA ARG A 339 36.99 -39.05 -7.90
C ARG A 339 35.63 -39.27 -8.54
N TRP A 340 35.53 -39.07 -9.86
CA TRP A 340 34.30 -39.32 -10.61
C TRP A 340 33.84 -40.78 -10.54
N THR A 341 34.76 -41.73 -10.31
CA THR A 341 34.42 -43.16 -10.23
C THR A 341 33.59 -43.51 -8.99
N ALA A 342 33.66 -42.70 -7.94
CA ALA A 342 32.88 -42.86 -6.71
C ALA A 342 31.47 -42.23 -6.81
N ARG A 343 31.16 -41.53 -7.90
CA ARG A 343 29.86 -40.89 -8.08
C ARG A 343 28.81 -41.92 -8.48
N ALA A 344 27.57 -41.69 -8.06
CA ALA A 344 26.43 -42.56 -8.39
C ALA A 344 26.13 -42.61 -9.91
N ASP A 345 26.55 -41.59 -10.66
CA ASP A 345 26.38 -41.45 -12.11
C ASP A 345 27.64 -41.82 -12.91
N ALA A 346 28.64 -42.49 -12.30
CA ALA A 346 29.91 -42.83 -12.95
C ALA A 346 29.75 -43.58 -14.29
N ALA A 347 28.73 -44.45 -14.41
CA ALA A 347 28.44 -45.17 -15.65
C ALA A 347 27.94 -44.25 -16.79
N ALA A 348 27.24 -43.16 -16.45
CA ALA A 348 26.80 -42.17 -17.43
C ALA A 348 27.96 -41.25 -17.85
N ILE A 349 28.93 -41.01 -16.95
CA ILE A 349 30.15 -40.26 -17.25
C ILE A 349 31.06 -41.07 -18.18
N ASN A 350 31.26 -42.36 -17.90
CA ASN A 350 32.08 -43.26 -18.73
C ASN A 350 31.24 -44.03 -19.77
N ASN A 351 30.63 -43.27 -20.68
CA ASN A 351 29.70 -43.78 -21.69
C ASN A 351 30.31 -43.98 -23.09
N GLU A 352 31.64 -43.98 -23.21
CA GLU A 352 32.32 -44.26 -24.48
C GLU A 352 32.16 -45.74 -24.86
N ASP A 353 32.19 -46.08 -26.16
CA ASP A 353 32.09 -47.47 -26.66
C ASP A 353 33.41 -47.89 -27.34
N PRO A 354 34.20 -48.81 -26.76
CA PRO A 354 34.01 -49.40 -25.42
C PRO A 354 34.30 -48.40 -24.28
N PRO A 355 33.75 -48.60 -23.07
CA PRO A 355 34.01 -47.74 -21.92
C PRO A 355 35.52 -47.69 -21.63
N ASP A 356 36.07 -46.50 -21.47
CA ASP A 356 37.52 -46.33 -21.29
C ASP A 356 37.88 -46.51 -19.82
N ASP A 357 39.00 -47.19 -19.50
CA ASP A 357 39.49 -47.42 -18.13
C ASP A 357 39.98 -46.12 -17.43
N GLY A 358 39.62 -44.96 -17.96
CA GLY A 358 40.03 -43.62 -17.54
C GLY A 358 41.28 -43.12 -18.28
N TYR A 359 41.19 -41.92 -18.87
CA TYR A 359 42.31 -41.22 -19.47
C TYR A 359 42.51 -39.85 -18.81
N PHE A 360 43.70 -39.29 -18.98
CA PHE A 360 44.07 -37.94 -18.57
C PHE A 360 44.37 -37.10 -19.81
N TYR A 361 44.34 -35.79 -19.63
CA TYR A 361 44.93 -34.88 -20.57
C TYR A 361 46.37 -34.57 -20.15
N MET A 362 47.29 -34.42 -21.11
CA MET A 362 48.67 -34.04 -20.85
C MET A 362 49.00 -32.77 -21.63
N ARG A 363 49.44 -31.76 -20.90
CA ARG A 363 50.04 -30.54 -21.43
C ARG A 363 51.56 -30.66 -21.39
N VAL A 364 52.23 -30.21 -22.44
CA VAL A 364 53.69 -30.03 -22.46
C VAL A 364 54.03 -28.56 -22.28
N TRP A 365 54.78 -28.24 -21.24
CA TRP A 365 55.35 -26.91 -21.02
C TRP A 365 56.70 -26.83 -21.72
N ASN A 366 56.68 -26.60 -23.04
CA ASN A 366 57.89 -26.53 -23.84
C ASN A 366 58.73 -25.29 -23.46
N ARG A 367 59.89 -25.50 -22.83
CA ARG A 367 60.84 -24.42 -22.45
C ARG A 367 62.08 -24.36 -23.35
N GLY A 368 62.01 -25.00 -24.53
CA GLY A 368 63.15 -25.16 -25.42
C GLY A 368 64.31 -25.88 -24.72
N GLY A 369 65.49 -25.26 -24.71
CA GLY A 369 66.71 -25.83 -24.12
C GLY A 369 66.85 -25.72 -22.60
N ASP A 370 65.79 -25.34 -21.86
CA ASP A 370 65.78 -25.34 -20.39
C ASP A 370 65.22 -26.65 -19.84
N THR A 371 66.12 -27.59 -19.56
CA THR A 371 65.81 -28.87 -18.88
C THR A 371 66.20 -28.87 -17.41
N GLN A 372 66.89 -27.82 -16.94
CA GLN A 372 67.47 -27.76 -15.59
C GLN A 372 66.50 -27.13 -14.58
N SER A 373 65.74 -26.12 -14.98
CA SER A 373 64.79 -25.47 -14.06
C SER A 373 63.77 -26.46 -13.49
N PRO A 374 63.36 -26.31 -12.22
CA PRO A 374 62.28 -27.10 -11.65
C PRO A 374 60.98 -26.99 -12.46
N ALA A 375 60.12 -28.01 -12.37
CA ALA A 375 58.79 -27.97 -13.00
C ALA A 375 57.95 -26.80 -12.47
N ALA A 376 57.96 -26.60 -11.14
CA ALA A 376 57.43 -25.42 -10.46
C ALA A 376 58.59 -24.59 -9.90
N ILE A 377 58.81 -23.40 -10.46
CA ILE A 377 59.89 -22.48 -10.08
C ILE A 377 59.40 -21.60 -8.94
N ASN A 378 60.14 -21.59 -7.82
CA ASN A 378 59.85 -20.71 -6.70
C ASN A 378 60.23 -19.26 -7.03
N PHE A 379 59.44 -18.29 -6.57
CA PHE A 379 59.76 -16.87 -6.68
C PHE A 379 59.44 -16.12 -5.39
N VAL A 380 59.97 -14.91 -5.27
CA VAL A 380 59.62 -13.97 -4.19
C VAL A 380 58.98 -12.74 -4.83
N PRO A 381 57.76 -12.32 -4.43
CA PRO A 381 57.13 -11.13 -4.99
C PRO A 381 58.05 -9.90 -4.87
N GLY A 382 58.15 -9.12 -5.96
CA GLY A 382 59.02 -7.96 -6.09
C GLY A 382 60.45 -8.26 -6.55
N THR A 383 60.85 -9.53 -6.63
CA THR A 383 62.20 -9.93 -7.08
C THR A 383 62.15 -10.50 -8.51
N PRO A 384 63.01 -10.02 -9.44
CA PRO A 384 63.09 -10.56 -10.80
C PRO A 384 63.58 -12.02 -10.82
N VAL A 385 62.97 -12.84 -11.69
CA VAL A 385 63.37 -14.23 -11.96
C VAL A 385 63.59 -14.40 -13.46
N SER A 386 64.77 -14.86 -13.88
CA SER A 386 65.09 -15.11 -15.29
C SER A 386 64.30 -16.32 -15.84
N LEU A 387 63.77 -16.17 -17.06
CA LEU A 387 63.14 -17.24 -17.84
C LEU A 387 64.20 -18.02 -18.63
N ALA A 388 65.21 -18.50 -17.91
CA ALA A 388 66.33 -19.29 -18.43
C ALA A 388 67.02 -18.65 -19.66
N LYS A 389 67.04 -19.36 -20.81
CA LYS A 389 67.77 -18.96 -22.01
C LYS A 389 67.02 -17.98 -22.92
N THR A 390 65.89 -17.45 -22.47
CA THR A 390 65.08 -16.53 -23.29
C THR A 390 65.64 -15.11 -23.33
N GLY A 391 66.52 -14.71 -22.40
CA GLY A 391 66.99 -13.33 -22.24
C GLY A 391 65.99 -12.39 -21.55
N LEU A 392 64.88 -12.93 -21.07
CA LEU A 392 63.82 -12.20 -20.37
C LEU A 392 63.77 -12.62 -18.90
N GLN A 393 63.49 -11.66 -18.02
CA GLN A 393 63.17 -11.90 -16.62
C GLN A 393 61.78 -11.37 -16.29
N VAL A 394 61.16 -11.99 -15.29
CA VAL A 394 59.81 -11.65 -14.83
C VAL A 394 59.80 -11.29 -13.36
N THR A 395 59.04 -10.26 -13.01
CA THR A 395 58.82 -9.82 -11.63
C THR A 395 57.33 -9.88 -11.34
N PHE A 396 56.95 -10.72 -10.37
CA PHE A 396 55.57 -10.79 -9.89
C PHE A 396 55.36 -9.80 -8.74
N SER A 397 54.26 -9.07 -8.74
CA SER A 397 53.87 -8.19 -7.62
C SER A 397 52.37 -8.32 -7.31
N GLY A 398 51.93 -7.76 -6.18
CA GLY A 398 50.59 -7.98 -5.61
C GLY A 398 50.58 -9.01 -4.47
N ALA A 399 49.50 -9.03 -3.69
CA ALA A 399 49.27 -9.95 -2.57
C ALA A 399 48.45 -11.19 -2.95
N ASN A 400 47.62 -11.11 -3.98
CA ASN A 400 46.67 -12.13 -4.44
C ASN A 400 47.21 -12.88 -5.68
N LEU A 401 48.29 -13.65 -5.51
CA LEU A 401 48.88 -14.47 -6.58
C LEU A 401 48.19 -15.84 -6.64
N ARG A 402 47.06 -15.92 -7.36
CA ARG A 402 46.26 -17.15 -7.43
C ARG A 402 46.85 -18.19 -8.36
N ARG A 403 46.64 -19.46 -8.03
CA ARG A 403 46.90 -20.57 -8.95
C ARG A 403 46.10 -20.39 -10.24
N ASN A 404 46.73 -20.67 -11.37
CA ASN A 404 46.19 -20.54 -12.73
C ASN A 404 46.09 -19.10 -13.27
N ASP A 405 46.44 -18.06 -12.50
CA ASP A 405 46.67 -16.74 -13.09
C ASP A 405 47.88 -16.84 -14.04
N PHE A 406 47.75 -16.32 -15.26
CA PHE A 406 48.79 -16.42 -16.28
C PHE A 406 48.88 -15.16 -17.13
N TRP A 407 50.02 -15.02 -17.80
CA TRP A 407 50.30 -13.96 -18.76
C TRP A 407 50.88 -14.53 -20.03
N ILE A 408 50.62 -13.87 -21.16
CA ILE A 408 51.17 -14.21 -22.47
C ILE A 408 52.11 -13.08 -22.87
N ILE A 409 53.35 -13.44 -23.16
CA ILE A 409 54.42 -12.53 -23.57
C ILE A 409 54.70 -12.81 -25.04
N ALA A 410 54.34 -11.88 -25.92
CA ALA A 410 54.74 -11.96 -27.31
C ALA A 410 56.15 -11.37 -27.46
N ALA A 411 57.13 -12.26 -27.62
CA ALA A 411 58.54 -11.91 -27.81
C ALA A 411 58.94 -12.12 -29.27
N ARG A 412 59.76 -11.22 -29.82
CA ARG A 412 60.11 -11.18 -31.24
C ARG A 412 61.63 -10.91 -31.41
N PRO A 413 62.36 -11.67 -32.24
CA PRO A 413 63.82 -11.50 -32.41
C PRO A 413 64.21 -10.13 -32.99
N GLU A 414 63.38 -9.56 -33.87
CA GLU A 414 63.62 -8.25 -34.50
C GLU A 414 63.43 -7.05 -33.56
N THR A 415 62.73 -7.25 -32.44
CA THR A 415 62.50 -6.23 -31.40
C THR A 415 62.85 -6.79 -30.02
N PRO A 416 64.11 -7.17 -29.76
CA PRO A 416 64.48 -7.99 -28.60
C PRO A 416 64.26 -7.27 -27.27
N ASN A 417 64.33 -5.93 -27.25
CA ASN A 417 64.12 -5.11 -26.05
C ASN A 417 62.66 -4.73 -25.80
N THR A 418 61.70 -5.27 -26.56
CA THR A 418 60.29 -4.91 -26.44
C THR A 418 59.41 -6.15 -26.50
N VAL A 419 58.47 -6.24 -25.56
CA VAL A 419 57.46 -7.30 -25.52
C VAL A 419 56.07 -6.72 -25.74
N VAL A 420 55.16 -7.53 -26.27
CA VAL A 420 53.75 -7.17 -26.44
C VAL A 420 52.90 -8.10 -25.56
N PRO A 421 51.86 -7.57 -24.86
CA PRO A 421 51.46 -6.16 -24.77
C PRO A 421 52.46 -5.30 -23.97
N TRP A 422 52.63 -4.03 -24.38
CA TRP A 422 53.60 -3.10 -23.77
C TRP A 422 53.41 -2.87 -22.28
N GLU A 423 52.19 -3.07 -21.77
CA GLU A 423 51.88 -2.97 -20.34
C GLU A 423 52.69 -3.94 -19.47
N LEU A 424 53.19 -5.03 -20.06
CA LEU A 424 54.11 -5.95 -19.38
C LEU A 424 55.40 -5.26 -18.95
N SER A 425 55.83 -4.14 -19.55
CA SER A 425 57.01 -3.40 -19.07
C SER A 425 56.74 -2.58 -17.81
N THR A 426 55.48 -2.38 -17.43
CA THR A 426 55.07 -1.54 -16.29
C THR A 426 54.27 -2.29 -15.23
N GLY A 427 53.98 -3.59 -15.46
CA GLY A 427 53.16 -4.42 -14.58
C GLY A 427 51.73 -4.58 -15.12
N ARG A 428 51.46 -5.68 -15.82
CA ARG A 428 50.12 -6.00 -16.36
C ARG A 428 49.36 -6.98 -15.44
N ALA A 429 48.04 -6.81 -15.33
CA ALA A 429 47.17 -7.80 -14.70
C ALA A 429 47.17 -9.14 -15.48
N PRO A 430 46.79 -10.27 -14.85
CA PRO A 430 46.75 -11.55 -15.55
C PRO A 430 45.85 -11.51 -16.79
N HIS A 431 46.28 -12.17 -17.86
CA HIS A 431 45.37 -12.63 -18.94
C HIS A 431 44.48 -13.81 -18.47
N GLY A 432 44.69 -14.21 -17.21
CA GLY A 432 44.25 -15.41 -16.52
C GLY A 432 42.77 -15.76 -16.59
N VAL A 433 42.43 -16.83 -15.89
CA VAL A 433 41.04 -17.27 -15.76
C VAL A 433 40.28 -16.24 -14.90
N ARG A 434 39.48 -15.40 -15.57
CA ARG A 434 38.56 -14.48 -14.90
C ARG A 434 37.48 -15.30 -14.18
N ARG A 435 37.19 -14.92 -12.94
CA ARG A 435 36.22 -15.60 -12.07
C ARG A 435 35.14 -14.63 -11.64
N TRP A 436 33.90 -15.05 -11.77
CA TRP A 436 32.74 -14.33 -11.27
C TRP A 436 32.03 -15.19 -10.25
N ILE A 437 31.57 -14.57 -9.18
CA ILE A 437 30.90 -15.27 -8.09
C ILE A 437 29.50 -14.71 -7.84
N ALA A 438 28.55 -15.54 -7.44
CA ALA A 438 27.20 -15.07 -7.13
C ALA A 438 26.55 -15.86 -5.98
N PRO A 439 25.67 -15.21 -5.18
CA PRO A 439 24.92 -15.91 -4.13
C PRO A 439 23.85 -16.82 -4.74
N LEU A 440 23.57 -17.96 -4.11
CA LEU A 440 22.47 -18.85 -4.48
C LEU A 440 21.42 -19.00 -3.37
N GLY A 441 21.83 -19.24 -2.12
CA GLY A 441 20.85 -19.42 -1.05
C GLY A 441 21.45 -19.86 0.28
N MET A 442 20.61 -19.84 1.31
CA MET A 442 20.92 -20.35 2.64
C MET A 442 20.27 -21.72 2.84
N ILE A 443 20.99 -22.63 3.48
CA ILE A 443 20.48 -23.93 3.88
C ILE A 443 20.67 -24.14 5.38
N HIS A 444 19.71 -24.83 5.99
CA HIS A 444 19.70 -25.11 7.41
C HIS A 444 19.64 -26.61 7.65
N TRP A 445 20.58 -27.07 8.47
CA TRP A 445 20.61 -28.39 9.05
C TRP A 445 19.97 -28.31 10.44
N PRO A 446 18.75 -28.83 10.66
CA PRO A 446 18.09 -28.78 11.97
C PRO A 446 18.70 -29.72 13.03
N GLY A 447 19.58 -30.65 12.63
CA GLY A 447 20.20 -31.65 13.50
C GLY A 447 19.31 -32.90 13.75
N GLY A 448 19.93 -34.03 14.10
CA GLY A 448 19.24 -35.32 14.25
C GLY A 448 18.83 -35.98 12.92
N ASP A 449 17.76 -36.77 12.93
CA ASP A 449 17.20 -37.44 11.73
C ASP A 449 16.30 -36.50 10.88
N ASN A 450 16.31 -35.20 11.15
CA ASN A 450 15.49 -34.21 10.43
C ASN A 450 16.09 -33.87 9.06
N GLU A 451 15.22 -33.60 8.08
CA GLU A 451 15.62 -33.32 6.69
C GLU A 451 16.28 -31.94 6.54
N LEU A 452 17.13 -31.80 5.51
CA LEU A 452 17.74 -30.54 5.11
C LEU A 452 16.67 -29.54 4.64
N GLU A 453 16.80 -28.28 5.04
CA GLU A 453 15.89 -27.21 4.65
C GLU A 453 16.63 -26.12 3.87
N VAL A 454 15.99 -25.56 2.83
CA VAL A 454 16.43 -24.32 2.17
C VAL A 454 15.69 -23.17 2.85
N THR A 455 16.39 -22.29 3.54
CA THR A 455 15.76 -21.20 4.32
C THR A 455 15.53 -19.96 3.49
N ASP A 456 16.50 -19.59 2.65
CA ASP A 456 16.47 -18.35 1.89
C ASP A 456 16.97 -18.53 0.46
N ASP A 457 16.27 -17.88 -0.48
CA ASP A 457 16.69 -17.74 -1.87
C ASP A 457 17.47 -16.42 -2.02
N CYS A 458 18.80 -16.51 -2.08
CA CYS A 458 19.67 -15.34 -2.14
C CYS A 458 19.89 -14.84 -3.59
N ARG A 459 19.25 -15.47 -4.58
CA ARG A 459 19.38 -15.07 -5.99
C ARG A 459 18.59 -13.79 -6.24
N PRO A 460 19.20 -12.76 -6.83
CA PRO A 460 18.43 -11.66 -7.41
C PRO A 460 17.54 -12.21 -8.53
N THR A 461 16.27 -11.82 -8.57
CA THR A 461 15.37 -12.18 -9.68
C THR A 461 15.00 -10.94 -10.48
N PHE A 462 14.83 -11.09 -11.79
CA PHE A 462 14.42 -10.00 -12.66
C PHE A 462 13.37 -10.47 -13.64
N LEU A 463 12.50 -9.54 -14.05
CA LEU A 463 11.51 -9.81 -15.08
C LEU A 463 12.08 -9.43 -16.46
N PRO A 464 11.67 -10.09 -17.55
CA PRO A 464 11.97 -9.63 -18.90
C PRO A 464 11.60 -8.14 -19.08
N LEU A 465 12.39 -7.38 -19.84
CA LEU A 465 12.17 -5.94 -20.10
C LEU A 465 10.73 -5.60 -20.52
N THR A 466 10.08 -6.49 -21.27
CA THR A 466 8.67 -6.35 -21.70
C THR A 466 7.65 -6.42 -20.56
N LYS A 467 8.06 -6.87 -19.38
CA LYS A 467 7.25 -7.01 -18.16
C LYS A 467 7.62 -5.98 -17.07
N ILE A 468 8.63 -5.13 -17.30
CA ILE A 468 9.03 -4.07 -16.36
C ILE A 468 8.17 -2.83 -16.63
N LYS A 469 7.22 -2.53 -15.73
CA LYS A 469 6.40 -1.31 -15.77
C LYS A 469 6.54 -0.50 -14.46
N GLY A 470 7.65 0.24 -14.32
CA GLY A 470 7.83 1.41 -13.43
C GLY A 470 7.89 1.20 -11.89
N CYS A 471 9.00 1.66 -11.27
CA CYS A 471 9.31 1.80 -9.82
C CYS A 471 9.01 0.62 -8.89
N CYS A 472 9.34 0.74 -7.59
CA CYS A 472 9.25 -0.31 -6.56
C CYS A 472 7.80 -0.75 -6.25
N SER A 473 7.04 -1.16 -7.27
CA SER A 473 5.77 -1.84 -7.13
C SER A 473 6.04 -3.32 -6.90
N TYR A 474 5.69 -3.82 -5.72
CA TYR A 474 5.56 -5.25 -5.54
C TYR A 474 4.29 -5.70 -6.26
N THR A 475 4.47 -6.47 -7.32
CA THR A 475 3.35 -7.02 -8.07
C THR A 475 2.84 -8.28 -7.38
N VAL A 476 1.52 -8.45 -7.31
CA VAL A 476 0.92 -9.66 -6.77
C VAL A 476 0.18 -10.35 -7.90
N GLY A 477 0.54 -11.61 -8.16
CA GLY A 477 -0.13 -12.46 -9.13
C GLY A 477 -0.71 -13.69 -8.46
N ASP A 478 -1.75 -14.27 -9.03
CA ASP A 478 -2.33 -15.55 -8.58
C ASP A 478 -1.51 -16.78 -9.01
N GLY A 479 -0.39 -16.57 -9.73
CA GLY A 479 0.48 -17.63 -10.23
C GLY A 479 -0.13 -18.48 -11.34
N THR A 480 -1.36 -18.18 -11.78
CA THR A 480 -2.11 -18.95 -12.78
C THR A 480 -2.52 -18.10 -13.98
N HIS A 481 -3.16 -16.95 -13.76
CA HIS A 481 -3.60 -16.01 -14.79
C HIS A 481 -2.88 -14.65 -14.71
N SER A 482 -2.25 -14.35 -13.58
CA SER A 482 -1.47 -13.15 -13.31
C SER A 482 -0.21 -13.51 -12.52
N PHE A 483 0.90 -12.84 -12.82
CA PHE A 483 2.20 -13.16 -12.22
C PHE A 483 2.74 -11.91 -11.54
N GLY A 484 3.33 -12.09 -10.36
CA GLY A 484 3.96 -11.00 -9.61
C GLY A 484 4.99 -11.50 -8.62
N ASN A 485 5.68 -10.57 -7.95
CA ASN A 485 6.66 -10.82 -6.89
C ASN A 485 6.11 -11.66 -5.73
N PHE A 486 4.79 -11.60 -5.49
CA PHE A 486 4.13 -12.42 -4.48
C PHE A 486 2.95 -13.18 -5.10
N LEU A 487 2.75 -14.42 -4.63
CA LEU A 487 1.60 -15.25 -5.00
C LEU A 487 0.32 -14.93 -4.21
N LYS A 488 0.44 -14.10 -3.16
CA LYS A 488 -0.66 -13.70 -2.26
C LYS A 488 -0.51 -12.23 -1.87
N ILE A 489 -1.60 -11.48 -1.90
CA ILE A 489 -1.59 -10.04 -1.55
C ILE A 489 -1.27 -9.81 -0.07
N GLN A 490 -1.68 -10.70 0.82
CA GLN A 490 -1.32 -10.66 2.24
C GLN A 490 0.19 -10.70 2.50
N ASN A 491 0.97 -11.34 1.63
CA ASN A 491 2.44 -11.35 1.76
C ASN A 491 3.06 -9.99 1.37
N ALA A 492 2.32 -9.16 0.62
CA ALA A 492 2.76 -7.85 0.17
C ALA A 492 2.19 -6.67 0.99
N VAL A 493 1.06 -6.85 1.71
CA VAL A 493 0.18 -5.72 2.09
C VAL A 493 -0.26 -5.69 3.57
N ASN A 494 0.44 -6.30 4.52
CA ASN A 494 0.13 -5.98 5.93
C ASN A 494 0.65 -4.55 6.26
N VAL A 495 -0.19 -3.53 6.01
CA VAL A 495 0.13 -2.09 6.15
C VAL A 495 0.00 -1.68 7.62
N ASN A 496 1.04 -2.03 8.39
CA ASN A 496 1.18 -1.62 9.78
C ASN A 496 2.50 -0.87 9.97
N ARG A 497 2.46 0.34 10.54
CA ARG A 497 3.64 1.21 10.72
C ARG A 497 4.38 1.49 9.41
N ARG A 498 3.64 1.81 8.35
CA ARG A 498 4.19 2.12 7.02
C ARG A 498 3.92 3.57 6.62
N VAL A 499 4.70 4.07 5.67
CA VAL A 499 4.60 5.43 5.14
C VAL A 499 4.68 5.39 3.61
N ALA A 500 3.91 6.24 2.92
CA ALA A 500 3.99 6.49 1.48
C ALA A 500 3.75 5.23 0.61
N ILE A 501 2.63 4.55 0.83
CA ILE A 501 2.22 3.37 0.04
C ILE A 501 1.04 3.73 -0.85
N THR A 502 1.16 3.47 -2.15
CA THR A 502 0.02 3.51 -3.08
C THR A 502 -0.25 2.10 -3.60
N ILE A 503 -1.49 1.65 -3.45
CA ILE A 503 -1.99 0.38 -3.96
C ILE A 503 -3.00 0.69 -5.05
N HIS A 504 -2.66 0.34 -6.28
CA HIS A 504 -3.44 0.67 -7.47
C HIS A 504 -3.79 -0.63 -8.21
N GLY A 505 -5.09 -0.86 -8.48
CA GLY A 505 -5.57 -1.98 -9.29
C GLY A 505 -5.80 -1.68 -10.79
N CYS A 506 -6.25 -2.66 -11.56
CA CYS A 506 -6.64 -2.49 -12.96
C CYS A 506 -8.15 -2.19 -13.08
N GLY A 507 -8.67 -1.27 -12.27
CA GLY A 507 -10.09 -1.01 -12.10
C GLY A 507 -10.84 -2.21 -11.49
N LYS A 508 -12.12 -2.37 -11.84
CA LYS A 508 -12.98 -3.48 -11.35
C LYS A 508 -12.47 -4.89 -11.69
N ARG A 509 -11.46 -5.03 -12.56
CA ARG A 509 -10.82 -6.30 -12.92
C ARG A 509 -9.90 -6.82 -11.82
N THR A 510 -9.26 -5.92 -11.08
CA THR A 510 -8.53 -6.30 -9.87
C THR A 510 -9.53 -6.47 -8.75
N ARG A 511 -9.66 -7.68 -8.21
CA ARG A 511 -10.57 -7.99 -7.11
C ARG A 511 -9.79 -8.55 -5.93
N VAL A 512 -9.81 -7.82 -4.82
CA VAL A 512 -9.21 -8.23 -3.55
C VAL A 512 -10.32 -8.76 -2.66
N GLN A 513 -10.24 -10.03 -2.27
CA GLN A 513 -11.23 -10.68 -1.41
C GLN A 513 -10.63 -10.93 -0.03
N SER A 514 -11.37 -10.62 1.04
CA SER A 514 -10.96 -10.97 2.41
C SER A 514 -10.85 -12.49 2.55
N ILE A 515 -9.75 -12.99 3.14
CA ILE A 515 -9.58 -14.41 3.45
C ILE A 515 -10.05 -14.72 4.88
N PHE A 516 -10.51 -15.95 5.10
CA PHE A 516 -10.58 -16.51 6.46
C PHE A 516 -9.17 -16.85 6.92
N ASN A 517 -8.78 -16.40 8.11
CA ASN A 517 -7.54 -16.88 8.73
C ASN A 517 -7.66 -18.41 8.96
N PRO A 518 -6.58 -19.21 8.86
CA PRO A 518 -6.58 -20.64 9.21
C PRO A 518 -7.15 -20.98 10.61
N ASN A 519 -7.18 -20.00 11.52
CA ASN A 519 -7.80 -20.12 12.85
C ASN A 519 -9.31 -19.77 12.89
N GLY A 520 -9.92 -19.47 11.75
CA GLY A 520 -11.33 -19.09 11.63
C GLY A 520 -11.64 -17.63 12.04
N ALA A 521 -10.63 -16.80 12.28
CA ALA A 521 -10.82 -15.38 12.61
C ALA A 521 -11.01 -14.52 11.35
N ASP A 522 -11.97 -13.61 11.38
CA ASP A 522 -12.33 -12.73 10.27
C ASP A 522 -11.38 -11.52 10.17
N GLU A 523 -10.75 -11.33 9.01
CA GLU A 523 -9.83 -10.23 8.71
C GLU A 523 -10.40 -9.30 7.62
N PRO A 524 -10.11 -7.99 7.66
CA PRO A 524 -10.53 -7.10 6.59
C PRO A 524 -9.71 -7.37 5.31
N ALA A 525 -10.24 -6.99 4.15
CA ALA A 525 -9.48 -7.12 2.89
C ALA A 525 -8.25 -6.20 2.88
N PHE A 526 -8.37 -4.99 3.43
CA PHE A 526 -7.25 -4.10 3.74
C PHE A 526 -7.31 -3.64 5.20
N LEU A 527 -6.23 -3.91 5.94
CA LEU A 527 -5.99 -3.37 7.28
C LEU A 527 -4.87 -2.33 7.20
N ILE A 528 -5.20 -1.06 7.44
CA ILE A 528 -4.25 0.05 7.49
C ILE A 528 -4.17 0.51 8.95
N THR A 529 -3.04 0.27 9.60
CA THR A 529 -2.85 0.63 11.02
C THR A 529 -1.56 1.39 11.28
N ASN A 530 -1.60 2.39 12.17
CA ASN A 530 -0.42 3.15 12.58
C ASN A 530 0.41 3.70 11.40
N SER A 531 -0.24 4.08 10.29
CA SER A 531 0.42 4.36 9.01
C SER A 531 0.14 5.78 8.51
N THR A 532 0.93 6.26 7.55
CA THR A 532 0.81 7.62 7.00
C THR A 532 0.94 7.61 5.49
N GLU A 533 0.22 8.50 4.77
CA GLU A 533 0.31 8.62 3.30
C GLU A 533 0.02 7.29 2.58
N ILE A 534 -1.17 6.77 2.81
CA ILE A 534 -1.62 5.50 2.22
C ILE A 534 -2.72 5.78 1.21
N THR A 535 -2.57 5.31 -0.03
CA THR A 535 -3.58 5.46 -1.08
C THR A 535 -4.02 4.10 -1.58
N LEU A 536 -5.33 3.83 -1.57
CA LEU A 536 -5.97 2.70 -2.24
C LEU A 536 -6.78 3.23 -3.42
N GLU A 537 -6.47 2.78 -4.64
CA GLU A 537 -7.15 3.28 -5.84
C GLU A 537 -7.43 2.24 -6.92
N ASP A 538 -8.50 2.49 -7.69
CA ASP A 538 -8.83 1.80 -8.95
C ASP A 538 -8.91 0.27 -8.83
N MET A 539 -9.68 -0.25 -7.86
CA MET A 539 -9.87 -1.69 -7.69
C MET A 539 -11.25 -2.08 -7.17
N ALA A 540 -11.59 -3.37 -7.27
CA ALA A 540 -12.71 -3.96 -6.55
C ALA A 540 -12.23 -4.59 -5.24
N ILE A 541 -12.89 -4.29 -4.13
CA ILE A 541 -12.59 -4.83 -2.80
C ILE A 541 -13.83 -5.51 -2.29
N GLU A 542 -13.71 -6.77 -1.89
CA GLU A 542 -14.81 -7.60 -1.46
C GLU A 542 -14.52 -8.16 -0.07
N SER A 543 -15.50 -8.03 0.82
CA SER A 543 -15.42 -8.63 2.15
C SER A 543 -16.78 -9.15 2.58
N GLY A 544 -16.84 -10.04 3.56
CA GLY A 544 -18.08 -10.54 4.12
C GLY A 544 -18.14 -10.35 5.63
N PRO A 545 -17.30 -11.07 6.39
CA PRO A 545 -17.43 -11.08 7.84
C PRO A 545 -16.81 -9.86 8.54
N ARG A 546 -15.96 -9.08 7.86
CA ARG A 546 -15.30 -7.87 8.40
C ARG A 546 -15.35 -6.72 7.40
N SER A 547 -14.88 -5.51 7.77
CA SER A 547 -14.77 -4.39 6.82
C SER A 547 -13.95 -4.75 5.59
N ALA A 548 -14.32 -4.21 4.43
CA ALA A 548 -13.49 -4.30 3.25
C ALA A 548 -12.21 -3.46 3.42
N VAL A 549 -12.36 -2.25 3.96
CA VAL A 549 -11.23 -1.38 4.31
C VAL A 549 -11.36 -0.96 5.77
N GLN A 550 -10.35 -1.26 6.57
CA GLN A 550 -10.26 -0.85 7.97
C GLN A 550 -9.04 0.04 8.17
N ILE A 551 -9.27 1.30 8.56
CA ILE A 551 -8.24 2.29 8.87
C ILE A 551 -8.25 2.53 10.38
N GLY A 552 -7.12 2.30 11.04
CA GLY A 552 -6.95 2.50 12.48
C GLY A 552 -5.71 3.31 12.82
N ASN A 553 -5.87 4.38 13.59
CA ASN A 553 -4.77 5.22 14.07
C ASN A 553 -3.78 5.61 12.96
N SER A 554 -4.29 6.10 11.83
CA SER A 554 -3.49 6.42 10.64
C SER A 554 -3.82 7.82 10.14
N ARG A 555 -2.91 8.44 9.38
CA ARG A 555 -3.08 9.80 8.86
C ARG A 555 -2.86 9.89 7.35
N HIS A 556 -3.50 10.84 6.66
CA HIS A 556 -3.34 11.03 5.21
C HIS A 556 -3.66 9.73 4.44
N VAL A 557 -4.86 9.20 4.65
CA VAL A 557 -5.29 7.95 4.00
C VAL A 557 -6.35 8.26 2.96
N THR A 558 -6.12 7.84 1.72
CA THR A 558 -7.06 8.02 0.60
C THR A 558 -7.59 6.67 0.14
N VAL A 559 -8.92 6.54 0.05
CA VAL A 559 -9.60 5.42 -0.60
C VAL A 559 -10.43 5.99 -1.73
N GLN A 560 -10.03 5.76 -2.98
CA GLN A 560 -10.66 6.40 -4.12
C GLN A 560 -10.92 5.51 -5.33
N ARG A 561 -12.01 5.81 -6.05
CA ARG A 561 -12.37 5.11 -7.31
C ARG A 561 -12.48 3.58 -7.18
N CYS A 562 -12.80 3.08 -5.98
CA CYS A 562 -12.94 1.66 -5.70
C CYS A 562 -14.40 1.19 -5.77
N LEU A 563 -14.59 -0.07 -6.19
CA LEU A 563 -15.83 -0.81 -6.03
C LEU A 563 -15.76 -1.66 -4.77
N ILE A 564 -16.40 -1.22 -3.70
CA ILE A 564 -16.37 -1.87 -2.40
C ILE A 564 -17.67 -2.63 -2.18
N GLN A 565 -17.55 -3.95 -2.05
CA GLN A 565 -18.67 -4.86 -2.08
C GLN A 565 -18.69 -5.74 -0.83
N MET A 566 -19.71 -5.57 0.00
CA MET A 566 -19.89 -6.42 1.18
C MET A 566 -20.79 -7.60 0.83
N ARG A 567 -20.32 -8.84 0.95
CA ARG A 567 -21.17 -10.02 0.91
C ARG A 567 -22.18 -9.96 2.03
N ASP A 568 -23.42 -10.34 1.71
CA ASP A 568 -24.51 -10.36 2.66
C ASP A 568 -24.36 -11.48 3.70
N ARG A 569 -23.48 -11.24 4.68
CA ARG A 569 -23.18 -12.11 5.81
C ARG A 569 -23.31 -11.33 7.11
N PRO A 570 -23.67 -11.98 8.22
CA PRO A 570 -23.72 -11.33 9.52
C PRO A 570 -22.37 -10.72 9.86
N THR A 571 -22.36 -9.41 10.09
CA THR A 571 -21.17 -8.68 10.56
C THR A 571 -21.58 -7.43 11.32
N ILE A 572 -20.78 -7.08 12.33
CA ILE A 572 -20.91 -5.80 13.05
C ILE A 572 -20.11 -4.69 12.38
N TRP A 573 -19.36 -4.96 11.31
CA TRP A 573 -18.48 -4.01 10.65
C TRP A 573 -19.13 -3.38 9.41
N GLN A 574 -18.89 -2.09 9.20
CA GLN A 574 -19.25 -1.38 7.97
C GLN A 574 -18.25 -1.71 6.86
N ALA A 575 -18.62 -1.43 5.61
CA ALA A 575 -17.77 -1.70 4.46
C ALA A 575 -16.42 -0.95 4.55
N ILE A 576 -16.47 0.31 4.97
CA ILE A 576 -15.30 1.08 5.36
C ILE A 576 -15.46 1.48 6.82
N PHE A 577 -14.49 1.09 7.64
CA PHE A 577 -14.34 1.62 9.00
C PHE A 577 -13.09 2.49 9.04
N SER A 578 -13.23 3.74 9.47
CA SER A 578 -12.12 4.68 9.54
C SER A 578 -12.00 5.34 10.91
N ARG A 579 -10.83 5.21 11.52
CA ARG A 579 -10.37 6.02 12.64
C ARG A 579 -8.98 6.58 12.33
N GLY A 580 -8.91 7.86 12.02
CA GLY A 580 -7.67 8.50 11.63
C GLY A 580 -7.85 9.97 11.27
N ASP A 581 -6.73 10.59 10.90
CA ASP A 581 -6.64 12.02 10.60
C ASP A 581 -6.42 12.23 9.09
N ASP A 582 -6.96 13.29 8.51
CA ASP A 582 -6.76 13.61 7.08
C ASP A 582 -7.15 12.43 6.16
N VAL A 583 -8.37 11.91 6.33
CA VAL A 583 -8.86 10.76 5.56
C VAL A 583 -9.77 11.23 4.43
N LEU A 584 -9.50 10.75 3.20
CA LEU A 584 -10.32 11.01 2.02
C LEU A 584 -10.96 9.71 1.53
N ILE A 585 -12.29 9.66 1.52
CA ILE A 585 -13.07 8.57 0.91
C ILE A 585 -13.80 9.18 -0.29
N ASP A 586 -13.27 8.98 -1.50
CA ASP A 586 -13.74 9.68 -2.70
C ASP A 586 -14.13 8.80 -3.88
N SER A 587 -15.24 9.11 -4.56
CA SER A 587 -15.60 8.48 -5.83
C SER A 587 -15.73 6.95 -5.77
N ASN A 588 -16.09 6.39 -4.61
CA ASN A 588 -16.27 4.95 -4.43
C ASN A 588 -17.73 4.52 -4.65
N THR A 589 -17.91 3.28 -5.10
CA THR A 589 -19.23 2.61 -5.06
C THR A 589 -19.20 1.59 -3.93
N ILE A 590 -20.03 1.78 -2.90
CA ILE A 590 -20.13 0.94 -1.71
C ILE A 590 -21.51 0.27 -1.73
N GLU A 591 -21.52 -1.05 -1.94
CA GLU A 591 -22.77 -1.80 -2.10
C GLU A 591 -22.71 -3.21 -1.49
N VAL A 592 -23.87 -3.86 -1.44
CA VAL A 592 -24.02 -5.23 -0.93
C VAL A 592 -24.07 -6.22 -2.09
N LEU A 593 -23.41 -7.37 -1.93
CA LEU A 593 -23.47 -8.51 -2.84
C LEU A 593 -24.45 -9.57 -2.32
N PRO A 594 -25.16 -10.28 -3.23
CA PRO A 594 -26.14 -11.28 -2.84
C PRO A 594 -25.48 -12.47 -2.13
N ARG A 595 -26.29 -13.15 -1.31
CA ARG A 595 -25.88 -14.31 -0.49
C ARG A 595 -25.43 -15.51 -1.34
N GLU A 596 -26.03 -15.71 -2.52
CA GLU A 596 -25.65 -16.75 -3.50
C GLU A 596 -25.48 -16.17 -4.91
N GLY A 597 -24.45 -16.60 -5.64
CA GLY A 597 -24.21 -16.23 -7.05
C GLY A 597 -23.44 -14.93 -7.25
N GLY A 598 -22.66 -14.86 -8.33
CA GLY A 598 -21.95 -13.65 -8.76
C GLY A 598 -22.90 -12.46 -9.01
N PRO A 599 -22.37 -11.27 -9.36
CA PRO A 599 -23.18 -10.08 -9.60
C PRO A 599 -24.34 -10.40 -10.57
N PRO A 600 -25.56 -9.87 -10.33
CA PRO A 600 -26.70 -10.17 -11.19
C PRO A 600 -26.35 -9.85 -12.65
N VAL A 601 -26.67 -10.79 -13.55
CA VAL A 601 -26.49 -10.61 -14.99
C VAL A 601 -27.34 -9.41 -15.41
N PRO A 602 -26.77 -8.37 -16.05
CA PRO A 602 -27.56 -7.25 -16.54
C PRO A 602 -28.59 -7.77 -17.54
N THR A 603 -29.87 -7.66 -17.20
CA THR A 603 -30.96 -8.01 -18.09
C THR A 603 -31.11 -6.89 -19.12
N VAL A 604 -30.97 -7.24 -20.41
CA VAL A 604 -31.27 -6.32 -21.51
C VAL A 604 -32.76 -5.95 -21.39
N PRO A 605 -33.12 -4.66 -21.32
CA PRO A 605 -34.52 -4.26 -21.31
C PRO A 605 -35.23 -4.79 -22.56
N PRO A 606 -36.49 -5.25 -22.45
CA PRO A 606 -37.25 -5.67 -23.63
C PRO A 606 -37.41 -4.51 -24.63
N ASP A 607 -37.36 -4.82 -25.93
CA ASP A 607 -37.49 -3.84 -27.01
C ASP A 607 -38.78 -3.02 -26.85
N VAL A 608 -38.68 -1.70 -27.08
CA VAL A 608 -39.80 -0.75 -26.99
C VAL A 608 -40.94 -1.19 -27.90
N GLY A 609 -42.10 -1.51 -27.33
CA GLY A 609 -43.29 -1.98 -28.05
C GLY A 609 -43.64 -3.46 -27.86
N THR A 610 -42.88 -4.21 -27.07
CA THR A 610 -43.23 -5.59 -26.68
C THR A 610 -44.15 -5.62 -25.45
N VAL A 611 -45.00 -6.66 -25.34
CA VAL A 611 -45.91 -6.84 -24.19
C VAL A 611 -45.04 -7.09 -22.93
N GLY A 612 -44.83 -6.04 -22.13
CA GLY A 612 -43.92 -6.04 -20.98
C GLY A 612 -42.93 -4.87 -20.95
N ALA A 613 -42.83 -4.07 -22.02
CA ALA A 613 -42.06 -2.83 -22.02
C ALA A 613 -42.79 -1.73 -21.22
N PRO A 614 -42.14 -1.05 -20.25
CA PRO A 614 -42.77 -0.01 -19.45
C PRO A 614 -43.21 1.17 -20.32
N SER A 615 -44.47 1.58 -20.17
CA SER A 615 -45.05 2.75 -20.82
C SER A 615 -44.59 4.03 -20.11
N GLY A 616 -43.47 4.60 -20.55
CA GLY A 616 -42.97 5.91 -20.09
C GLY A 616 -41.47 5.87 -19.78
N VAL A 617 -40.77 6.96 -20.10
CA VAL A 617 -39.33 7.14 -19.89
C VAL A 617 -39.01 7.18 -18.40
N HIS A 618 -38.94 6.00 -17.79
CA HIS A 618 -38.22 5.73 -16.55
C HIS A 618 -37.47 4.43 -16.80
N THR A 619 -36.19 4.53 -17.14
CA THR A 619 -35.27 3.40 -16.99
C THR A 619 -35.44 2.88 -15.57
N PRO A 620 -35.83 1.61 -15.36
CA PRO A 620 -35.85 1.03 -14.02
C PRO A 620 -34.47 1.25 -13.40
N PRO A 621 -34.36 1.73 -12.15
CA PRO A 621 -33.08 1.81 -11.47
C PRO A 621 -32.40 0.43 -11.51
N ASP A 622 -31.07 0.41 -11.66
CA ASP A 622 -30.28 -0.83 -11.66
C ASP A 622 -30.77 -1.77 -10.55
N PRO A 623 -30.88 -3.09 -10.77
CA PRO A 623 -31.30 -4.02 -9.73
C PRO A 623 -30.36 -3.89 -8.51
N ILE A 624 -30.87 -3.28 -7.43
CA ILE A 624 -30.13 -3.10 -6.18
C ILE A 624 -30.31 -4.36 -5.35
N VAL A 625 -29.19 -4.95 -4.92
CA VAL A 625 -29.20 -6.00 -3.91
C VAL A 625 -29.32 -5.35 -2.54
N ILE A 626 -30.40 -5.70 -1.85
CA ILE A 626 -30.64 -5.27 -0.49
C ILE A 626 -30.05 -6.35 0.41
N GLY A 627 -29.13 -5.95 1.28
CA GLY A 627 -28.58 -6.82 2.30
C GLY A 627 -29.64 -7.19 3.33
N PHE A 628 -29.58 -8.44 3.78
CA PHE A 628 -30.34 -8.94 4.92
C PHE A 628 -29.46 -8.95 6.16
N ALA A 629 -28.15 -9.20 6.06
CA ALA A 629 -27.24 -9.47 7.18
C ALA A 629 -26.08 -8.49 7.34
N THR A 630 -25.62 -7.86 6.25
CA THR A 630 -24.43 -7.00 6.30
C THR A 630 -24.76 -5.54 6.53
N ARG A 631 -23.99 -4.85 7.40
CA ARG A 631 -24.20 -3.42 7.70
C ARG A 631 -23.97 -2.51 6.49
N GLY A 632 -23.02 -2.87 5.61
CA GLY A 632 -22.61 -2.02 4.48
C GLY A 632 -22.08 -0.66 4.93
N GLY A 633 -22.19 0.37 4.08
CA GLY A 633 -21.96 1.77 4.48
C GLY A 633 -20.52 2.12 4.91
N VAL A 634 -20.39 3.31 5.50
CA VAL A 634 -19.13 3.86 6.04
C VAL A 634 -19.33 4.18 7.52
N GLN A 635 -18.34 3.89 8.36
CA GLN A 635 -18.30 4.38 9.74
C GLN A 635 -17.02 5.19 10.00
N LEU A 636 -17.20 6.37 10.58
CA LEU A 636 -16.13 7.22 11.10
C LEU A 636 -16.10 7.05 12.63
N GLY A 637 -15.03 6.44 13.15
CA GLY A 637 -14.85 6.17 14.57
C GLY A 637 -14.49 7.41 15.38
N GLY A 638 -14.66 7.32 16.70
CA GLY A 638 -14.34 8.40 17.64
C GLY A 638 -12.86 8.80 17.58
N GLY A 639 -12.59 10.11 17.61
CA GLY A 639 -11.26 10.69 17.47
C GLY A 639 -10.78 10.87 16.03
N SER A 640 -11.64 10.71 15.02
CA SER A 640 -11.30 11.07 13.64
C SER A 640 -11.32 12.59 13.44
N ASP A 641 -10.35 13.10 12.69
CA ASP A 641 -10.13 14.54 12.45
C ASP A 641 -9.87 14.83 10.97
N ARG A 642 -10.45 15.89 10.40
CA ARG A 642 -10.33 16.28 8.99
C ARG A 642 -10.63 15.12 8.04
N VAL A 643 -11.85 14.59 8.11
CA VAL A 643 -12.31 13.50 7.24
C VAL A 643 -13.28 14.01 6.19
N ARG A 644 -12.99 13.71 4.92
CA ARG A 644 -13.85 14.04 3.80
C ARG A 644 -14.39 12.77 3.14
N VAL A 645 -15.71 12.63 3.13
CA VAL A 645 -16.44 11.60 2.39
C VAL A 645 -17.12 12.27 1.20
N SER A 646 -16.60 12.08 0.00
CA SER A 646 -17.09 12.79 -1.19
C SER A 646 -17.36 11.94 -2.42
N ASN A 647 -18.36 12.33 -3.23
CA ASN A 647 -18.63 11.71 -4.53
C ASN A 647 -18.93 10.19 -4.47
N ASN A 648 -19.32 9.64 -3.32
CA ASN A 648 -19.55 8.20 -3.18
C ASN A 648 -21.00 7.82 -3.49
N THR A 649 -21.20 6.61 -4.02
CA THR A 649 -22.52 5.95 -4.05
C THR A 649 -22.54 4.88 -2.96
N ILE A 650 -23.42 5.02 -1.96
CA ILE A 650 -23.55 4.12 -0.80
C ILE A 650 -24.95 3.53 -0.80
N ARG A 651 -25.07 2.20 -0.92
CA ARG A 651 -26.40 1.57 -1.01
C ARG A 651 -26.52 0.15 -0.46
N GLY A 652 -27.72 -0.19 0.00
CA GLY A 652 -28.18 -1.56 0.23
C GLY A 652 -27.78 -2.22 1.56
N GLY A 653 -27.01 -1.56 2.43
CA GLY A 653 -26.65 -2.12 3.75
C GLY A 653 -27.78 -2.04 4.78
N ILE A 654 -27.75 -2.86 5.83
CA ILE A 654 -28.81 -2.90 6.86
C ILE A 654 -28.69 -1.85 7.97
N TRP A 655 -27.62 -1.04 7.95
CA TRP A 655 -27.33 -0.03 8.96
C TRP A 655 -27.45 1.39 8.40
N ASN A 656 -26.83 2.38 9.04
CA ASN A 656 -26.71 3.73 8.49
C ASN A 656 -25.84 3.75 7.22
N GLY A 657 -26.12 4.65 6.28
CA GLY A 657 -25.26 4.91 5.12
C GLY A 657 -23.87 5.41 5.54
N ILE A 658 -23.86 6.49 6.32
CA ILE A 658 -22.67 7.01 7.01
C ILE A 658 -22.95 7.04 8.51
N THR A 659 -22.11 6.34 9.27
CA THR A 659 -22.18 6.23 10.72
C THR A 659 -21.13 7.13 11.37
N LEU A 660 -21.53 7.94 12.34
CA LEU A 660 -20.64 8.83 13.08
C LEU A 660 -20.46 8.33 14.52
N GLY A 661 -19.21 8.22 14.96
CA GLY A 661 -18.83 7.77 16.30
C GLY A 661 -18.55 6.28 16.41
N SER A 662 -17.91 5.91 17.52
CA SER A 662 -17.75 4.53 17.99
C SER A 662 -18.01 4.50 19.50
N ILE A 663 -18.08 3.29 20.06
CA ILE A 663 -18.44 3.08 21.46
C ILE A 663 -17.33 2.36 22.22
N GLU A 664 -17.22 2.64 23.51
CA GLU A 664 -16.31 1.97 24.44
C GLU A 664 -17.10 1.31 25.58
N ILE A 665 -16.79 0.05 25.87
CA ILE A 665 -17.42 -0.71 26.96
C ILE A 665 -16.60 -0.52 28.24
N ILE A 666 -17.21 0.07 29.28
CA ILE A 666 -16.54 0.34 30.55
C ILE A 666 -16.35 -0.96 31.33
N GLY A 667 -15.10 -1.29 31.69
CA GLY A 667 -14.74 -2.46 32.49
C GLY A 667 -14.13 -3.63 31.70
N GLN A 668 -14.12 -3.56 30.37
CA GLN A 668 -13.29 -4.41 29.52
C GLN A 668 -12.21 -3.54 28.87
N VAL A 669 -10.93 -3.93 29.00
CA VAL A 669 -9.85 -3.35 28.19
C VAL A 669 -9.90 -4.04 26.84
N ASP A 670 -10.72 -3.52 25.94
CA ASP A 670 -10.67 -3.95 24.54
C ASP A 670 -9.65 -3.05 23.82
N PRO A 671 -8.51 -3.57 23.34
CA PRO A 671 -7.47 -2.78 22.69
C PRO A 671 -7.87 -2.26 21.30
N VAL A 672 -9.08 -2.57 20.83
CA VAL A 672 -9.59 -2.22 19.50
C VAL A 672 -10.91 -1.46 19.65
N ASP A 673 -10.98 -0.27 19.07
CA ASP A 673 -12.23 0.47 18.92
C ASP A 673 -13.20 -0.37 18.08
N ASN A 674 -14.20 -0.95 18.75
CA ASN A 674 -15.14 -1.86 18.12
C ASN A 674 -16.36 -1.07 17.61
N PRO A 675 -16.87 -1.38 16.41
CA PRO A 675 -18.20 -0.93 16.02
C PRO A 675 -19.23 -1.53 16.99
N ASP A 676 -20.43 -0.93 17.05
CA ASP A 676 -21.44 -1.34 18.03
C ASP A 676 -21.67 -2.86 18.01
N LYS A 677 -21.39 -3.53 19.13
CA LYS A 677 -21.52 -4.97 19.32
C LYS A 677 -22.80 -5.22 20.14
N PRO A 678 -23.95 -5.45 19.49
CA PRO A 678 -25.19 -5.72 20.20
C PRO A 678 -25.08 -7.00 21.05
N ASN A 679 -25.79 -7.03 22.17
CA ASN A 679 -25.78 -8.13 23.15
C ASN A 679 -26.36 -9.45 22.60
N SER A 680 -27.03 -9.42 21.45
CA SER A 680 -27.53 -10.60 20.76
C SER A 680 -27.41 -10.42 19.25
N GLU A 681 -27.14 -11.52 18.55
CA GLU A 681 -27.20 -11.55 17.09
C GLU A 681 -28.63 -11.20 16.67
N ASP A 682 -28.79 -10.08 15.98
CA ASP A 682 -30.05 -9.67 15.36
C ASP A 682 -30.32 -10.61 14.17
N PRO A 683 -31.29 -11.55 14.27
CA PRO A 683 -31.64 -12.42 13.16
C PRO A 683 -32.18 -11.52 12.07
N CYS A 684 -31.40 -11.37 11.02
CA CYS A 684 -31.56 -10.31 10.04
C CYS A 684 -32.46 -10.75 8.87
N ASP A 685 -33.19 -11.85 9.06
CA ASP A 685 -34.36 -12.25 8.30
C ASP A 685 -35.29 -13.15 9.17
N PRO A 686 -36.43 -12.64 9.66
CA PRO A 686 -36.86 -11.24 9.61
C PRO A 686 -36.11 -10.39 10.65
N CYS A 687 -35.54 -9.25 10.21
CA CYS A 687 -34.84 -8.29 11.09
C CYS A 687 -35.66 -7.93 12.33
N ARG A 688 -35.02 -7.84 13.50
CA ARG A 688 -35.66 -7.25 14.67
C ARG A 688 -35.93 -5.76 14.45
N PRO A 689 -36.98 -5.20 15.09
CA PRO A 689 -37.16 -3.76 15.15
C PRO A 689 -35.90 -3.07 15.69
N VAL A 690 -35.47 -2.01 15.01
CA VAL A 690 -34.25 -1.28 15.35
C VAL A 690 -34.44 -0.51 16.64
N ASP A 691 -33.46 -0.62 17.54
CA ASP A 691 -33.32 0.23 18.71
C ASP A 691 -31.87 0.75 18.80
N LEU A 692 -31.71 2.08 18.74
CA LEU A 692 -30.44 2.77 18.91
C LEU A 692 -30.28 3.37 20.31
N GLY A 693 -31.15 3.04 21.27
CA GLY A 693 -31.00 3.43 22.67
C GLY A 693 -30.15 2.44 23.45
N ASP A 694 -29.61 2.82 24.59
CA ASP A 694 -28.86 1.96 25.52
C ASP A 694 -29.73 1.37 26.66
N ASP A 695 -31.04 1.64 26.65
CA ASP A 695 -32.04 1.12 27.59
C ASP A 695 -32.50 -0.32 27.25
N ASP A 696 -31.58 -1.24 26.98
CA ASP A 696 -31.94 -2.64 26.68
C ASP A 696 -32.64 -3.28 27.91
N PRO A 697 -33.94 -3.65 27.83
CA PRO A 697 -34.67 -4.20 28.97
C PRO A 697 -34.23 -5.63 29.34
N GLY A 698 -33.35 -6.27 28.55
CA GLY A 698 -33.00 -7.69 28.68
C GLY A 698 -31.52 -8.02 28.93
N GLY A 699 -30.62 -7.06 29.08
CA GLY A 699 -29.16 -7.30 29.09
C GLY A 699 -28.44 -6.88 30.38
N VAL A 700 -27.43 -7.65 30.78
CA VAL A 700 -26.50 -7.43 31.92
C VAL A 700 -25.97 -5.98 31.97
N ASN A 701 -25.73 -5.45 33.19
CA ASN A 701 -25.13 -4.13 33.51
C ASN A 701 -23.80 -3.82 32.77
N ILE A 702 -23.84 -3.62 31.45
CA ILE A 702 -22.70 -3.20 30.65
C ILE A 702 -22.86 -1.70 30.41
N ARG A 703 -21.99 -0.90 31.02
CA ARG A 703 -22.01 0.55 30.82
C ARG A 703 -21.19 0.90 29.58
N ILE A 704 -21.82 1.58 28.62
CA ILE A 704 -21.20 1.97 27.35
C ILE A 704 -21.05 3.50 27.34
N ARG A 705 -19.98 4.01 26.74
CA ARG A 705 -19.77 5.45 26.49
C ARG A 705 -19.29 5.71 25.07
N SER A 706 -19.28 6.99 24.67
CA SER A 706 -18.63 7.44 23.43
C SER A 706 -17.12 7.14 23.48
N ALA A 707 -16.56 6.64 22.38
CA ALA A 707 -15.11 6.44 22.24
C ALA A 707 -14.34 7.71 21.80
N GLY A 708 -15.00 8.87 21.86
CA GLY A 708 -14.42 10.18 21.56
C GLY A 708 -15.21 10.95 20.49
N ASP A 709 -15.04 12.27 20.50
CA ASP A 709 -15.67 13.19 19.53
C ASP A 709 -14.96 13.16 18.16
N LEU A 710 -15.65 13.62 17.12
CA LEU A 710 -15.11 13.79 15.76
C LEU A 710 -14.92 15.27 15.43
N TYR A 711 -13.94 15.59 14.58
CA TYR A 711 -13.57 16.96 14.23
C TYR A 711 -13.45 17.16 12.71
N ASP A 712 -13.92 18.29 12.20
CA ASP A 712 -13.84 18.75 10.82
C ASP A 712 -14.24 17.67 9.81
N ILE A 713 -15.52 17.30 9.83
CA ILE A 713 -16.09 16.23 8.99
C ILE A 713 -16.89 16.84 7.84
N GLU A 714 -16.45 16.54 6.61
CA GLU A 714 -17.11 16.95 5.38
C GLU A 714 -17.78 15.75 4.69
N ILE A 715 -19.09 15.82 4.50
CA ILE A 715 -19.87 14.84 3.73
C ILE A 715 -20.45 15.56 2.52
N VAL A 716 -19.86 15.35 1.34
CA VAL A 716 -20.09 16.19 0.16
C VAL A 716 -20.46 15.38 -1.08
N ASN A 717 -21.55 15.72 -1.76
CA ASN A 717 -21.91 15.12 -3.05
C ASN A 717 -22.00 13.57 -3.04
N ASN A 718 -22.52 12.99 -1.95
CA ASN A 718 -22.73 11.55 -1.88
C ASN A 718 -24.17 11.18 -2.24
N LYS A 719 -24.34 10.01 -2.87
CA LYS A 719 -25.63 9.38 -3.12
C LYS A 719 -25.82 8.23 -2.13
N ILE A 720 -26.65 8.43 -1.12
CA ILE A 720 -26.93 7.45 -0.06
C ILE A 720 -28.35 6.93 -0.26
N THR A 721 -28.49 5.66 -0.64
CA THR A 721 -29.81 5.09 -0.95
C THR A 721 -30.05 3.71 -0.37
N ASP A 722 -31.32 3.40 -0.08
CA ASP A 722 -31.75 2.04 0.22
C ASP A 722 -31.04 1.42 1.44
N MET A 723 -30.68 2.26 2.43
CA MET A 723 -30.05 1.84 3.68
C MET A 723 -31.08 1.39 4.72
N GLY A 724 -30.71 0.46 5.59
CA GLY A 724 -31.61 -0.15 6.57
C GLY A 724 -32.06 0.82 7.68
N ILE A 725 -31.16 1.71 8.12
CA ILE A 725 -31.44 2.72 9.16
C ILE A 725 -31.20 4.12 8.58
N ASN A 726 -30.45 5.01 9.23
CA ASN A 726 -30.40 6.42 8.81
C ASN A 726 -29.58 6.59 7.52
N GLY A 727 -29.79 7.69 6.79
CA GLY A 727 -28.86 8.07 5.73
C GLY A 727 -27.49 8.41 6.33
N ILE A 728 -27.48 9.43 7.18
CA ILE A 728 -26.34 9.83 8.01
C ILE A 728 -26.79 9.79 9.46
N GLY A 729 -26.08 9.08 10.33
CA GLY A 729 -26.48 9.04 11.74
C GLY A 729 -25.38 8.66 12.71
N VAL A 730 -25.59 9.01 13.97
CA VAL A 730 -24.72 8.54 15.06
C VAL A 730 -24.85 7.03 15.25
N VAL A 731 -23.80 6.42 15.79
CA VAL A 731 -23.78 4.97 16.07
C VAL A 731 -24.87 4.57 17.07
N ARG A 732 -25.12 5.40 18.10
CA ARG A 732 -26.09 5.15 19.17
C ARG A 732 -26.47 6.44 19.90
N PHE A 733 -27.61 6.42 20.58
CA PHE A 733 -28.04 7.42 21.55
C PHE A 733 -27.96 6.83 22.97
N PHE A 734 -27.60 7.67 23.95
CA PHE A 734 -27.39 7.23 25.32
C PHE A 734 -28.36 7.89 26.29
N ASN A 735 -28.76 7.13 27.30
CA ASN A 735 -29.60 7.61 28.38
C ASN A 735 -28.78 8.44 29.35
N LEU A 736 -29.00 9.77 29.31
CA LEU A 736 -28.31 10.72 30.17
C LEU A 736 -28.60 10.50 31.67
N ALA A 737 -29.75 9.92 32.02
CA ALA A 737 -30.11 9.64 33.41
C ALA A 737 -29.25 8.52 34.02
N ASN A 738 -28.75 7.60 33.18
CA ASN A 738 -27.87 6.50 33.58
C ASN A 738 -26.37 6.89 33.52
N GLY A 739 -26.07 8.19 33.38
CA GLY A 739 -24.71 8.69 33.25
C GLY A 739 -24.05 8.35 31.91
N GLY A 740 -24.85 8.23 30.84
CA GLY A 740 -24.41 8.09 29.46
C GLY A 740 -23.80 9.36 28.87
N ASP A 741 -23.00 9.19 27.81
CA ASP A 741 -22.30 10.26 27.08
C ASP A 741 -23.06 10.65 25.80
N LEU A 742 -22.58 11.61 25.00
CA LEU A 742 -23.15 11.91 23.67
C LEU A 742 -22.06 11.80 22.61
N ILE A 743 -22.41 11.29 21.43
CA ILE A 743 -21.49 11.38 20.27
C ILE A 743 -21.41 12.84 19.83
N GLY A 744 -20.26 13.47 20.05
CA GLY A 744 -19.97 14.84 19.63
C GLY A 744 -19.31 14.89 18.24
N VAL A 745 -19.76 15.83 17.41
CA VAL A 745 -19.12 16.16 16.12
C VAL A 745 -18.90 17.66 16.03
N HIS A 746 -17.66 18.08 15.82
CA HIS A 746 -17.26 19.48 15.73
C HIS A 746 -16.89 19.84 14.29
N GLY A 747 -17.54 20.83 13.69
CA GLY A 747 -17.32 21.18 12.28
C GLY A 747 -17.93 20.13 11.33
N LEU A 748 -19.26 19.93 11.37
CA LEU A 748 -19.94 18.96 10.50
C LEU A 748 -20.61 19.65 9.32
N HIS A 749 -20.08 19.46 8.12
CA HIS A 749 -20.62 20.03 6.89
C HIS A 749 -21.21 18.93 5.99
N ILE A 750 -22.52 18.96 5.81
CA ILE A 750 -23.28 18.03 4.98
C ILE A 750 -23.80 18.82 3.77
N THR A 751 -23.17 18.65 2.61
CA THR A 751 -23.46 19.49 1.44
C THR A 751 -23.66 18.68 0.16
N ASP A 752 -24.63 19.09 -0.66
CA ASP A 752 -24.86 18.53 -2.00
C ASP A 752 -25.17 17.01 -2.01
N ASN A 753 -25.65 16.43 -0.90
CA ASN A 753 -25.93 14.98 -0.83
C ASN A 753 -27.37 14.65 -1.25
N PHE A 754 -27.53 13.46 -1.83
CA PHE A 754 -28.82 12.86 -2.17
C PHE A 754 -29.08 11.65 -1.27
N ILE A 755 -30.01 11.78 -0.32
CA ILE A 755 -30.36 10.78 0.70
C ILE A 755 -31.81 10.32 0.49
N THR A 756 -32.00 9.07 0.05
CA THR A 756 -33.36 8.56 -0.23
C THR A 756 -33.57 7.08 0.06
N ARG A 757 -34.81 6.71 0.41
CA ARG A 757 -35.20 5.32 0.68
C ARG A 757 -34.36 4.65 1.77
N CYS A 758 -33.79 5.43 2.69
CA CYS A 758 -33.21 4.93 3.92
C CYS A 758 -34.34 4.61 4.92
N MET A 759 -34.00 4.16 6.14
CA MET A 759 -34.93 3.79 7.20
C MET A 759 -35.92 2.69 6.76
N ARG A 760 -35.39 1.66 6.09
CA ARG A 760 -36.19 0.54 5.58
C ARG A 760 -36.64 -0.44 6.65
N ARG A 761 -35.96 -0.46 7.80
CA ARG A 761 -36.26 -1.35 8.91
C ARG A 761 -37.35 -0.77 9.79
N ASN A 762 -38.16 -1.65 10.38
CA ASN A 762 -39.11 -1.23 11.40
C ASN A 762 -38.39 -0.75 12.67
N ILE A 763 -38.96 0.26 13.32
CA ILE A 763 -38.40 0.86 14.54
C ILE A 763 -39.09 0.25 15.76
N ALA A 764 -38.32 -0.09 16.79
CA ALA A 764 -38.85 -0.50 18.08
C ALA A 764 -39.55 0.69 18.78
N GLN A 765 -40.55 0.44 19.62
CA GLN A 765 -41.19 1.53 20.36
C GLN A 765 -40.17 2.19 21.30
N VAL A 766 -39.91 3.48 21.09
CA VAL A 766 -38.95 4.26 21.89
C VAL A 766 -39.43 4.37 23.32
N SER A 767 -38.54 4.07 24.28
CA SER A 767 -38.81 4.18 25.73
C SER A 767 -39.12 5.63 26.13
N GLU A 768 -39.92 5.83 27.18
CA GLU A 768 -40.31 7.18 27.64
C GLU A 768 -39.09 8.05 27.99
N ALA A 769 -38.04 7.46 28.57
CA ALA A 769 -36.81 8.17 28.91
C ALA A 769 -36.03 8.65 27.68
N MET A 770 -36.12 7.91 26.57
CA MET A 770 -35.34 8.17 25.35
C MET A 770 -36.11 8.93 24.27
N GLN A 771 -37.41 9.12 24.42
CA GLN A 771 -38.24 9.86 23.45
C GLN A 771 -37.73 11.26 23.15
N PHE A 772 -37.09 11.94 24.09
CA PHE A 772 -36.47 13.26 23.88
C PHE A 772 -35.10 13.15 23.19
N LEU A 773 -34.34 12.11 23.48
CA LEU A 773 -32.92 11.97 23.11
C LEU A 773 -32.72 11.21 21.80
N MET A 774 -33.76 10.57 21.26
CA MET A 774 -33.65 9.73 20.07
C MET A 774 -34.46 10.25 18.89
N GLY A 775 -33.90 10.06 17.70
CA GLY A 775 -34.59 10.28 16.44
C GLY A 775 -34.03 9.37 15.35
N TYR A 776 -34.84 9.15 14.33
CA TYR A 776 -34.51 8.34 13.17
C TYR A 776 -34.86 9.11 11.91
N GLY A 777 -34.16 8.90 10.80
CA GLY A 777 -34.43 9.73 9.63
C GLY A 777 -33.43 9.67 8.48
N GLY A 778 -33.49 10.73 7.66
CA GLY A 778 -32.44 11.00 6.69
C GLY A 778 -31.12 11.32 7.38
N ILE A 779 -31.15 12.32 8.28
CA ILE A 779 -30.01 12.73 9.12
C ILE A 779 -30.41 12.64 10.59
N SER A 780 -29.65 11.92 11.41
CA SER A 780 -29.93 11.76 12.84
C SER A 780 -28.68 11.92 13.72
N LEU A 781 -28.60 13.03 14.45
CA LEU A 781 -27.40 13.48 15.15
C LEU A 781 -27.65 13.64 16.66
N ALA A 782 -26.58 13.61 17.46
CA ALA A 782 -26.65 13.83 18.90
C ALA A 782 -26.20 15.25 19.27
N LYS A 783 -24.89 15.48 19.42
CA LYS A 783 -24.28 16.77 19.77
C LYS A 783 -23.38 17.25 18.61
N VAL A 784 -23.63 18.45 18.10
CA VAL A 784 -22.88 18.99 16.94
C VAL A 784 -22.51 20.46 17.15
N SER A 785 -21.35 20.90 16.65
CA SER A 785 -20.99 22.33 16.53
C SER A 785 -20.60 22.69 15.09
N ASP A 786 -20.88 23.94 14.68
CA ASP A 786 -20.81 24.42 13.29
C ASP A 786 -21.49 23.46 12.32
N LEU A 787 -22.79 23.18 12.55
CA LEU A 787 -23.57 22.29 11.69
C LEU A 787 -24.04 23.05 10.46
N ARG A 788 -23.58 22.62 9.29
CA ARG A 788 -24.01 23.15 7.99
C ARG A 788 -24.66 22.06 7.18
N ILE A 789 -25.92 22.25 6.82
CA ILE A 789 -26.68 21.35 5.95
C ILE A 789 -27.13 22.20 4.76
N LEU A 790 -26.44 22.05 3.63
CA LEU A 790 -26.63 22.94 2.47
C LEU A 790 -26.91 22.13 1.20
N ARG A 791 -27.92 22.51 0.40
CA ARG A 791 -28.16 21.91 -0.94
C ARG A 791 -28.35 20.39 -0.95
N ASN A 792 -28.93 19.82 0.11
CA ASN A 792 -29.19 18.39 0.18
C ASN A 792 -30.63 18.05 -0.24
N GLU A 793 -30.80 16.89 -0.87
CA GLU A 793 -32.10 16.26 -1.09
C GLU A 793 -32.28 15.10 -0.12
N ILE A 794 -33.20 15.25 0.83
CA ILE A 794 -33.50 14.25 1.87
C ILE A 794 -34.95 13.81 1.68
N ILE A 795 -35.15 12.77 0.86
CA ILE A 795 -36.47 12.43 0.34
C ILE A 795 -36.87 10.97 0.50
N ASN A 796 -38.13 10.69 0.79
CA ASN A 796 -38.68 9.32 0.82
C ASN A 796 -37.94 8.37 1.78
N ASN A 797 -37.47 8.84 2.94
CA ASN A 797 -36.85 7.97 3.95
C ASN A 797 -37.93 7.44 4.90
N GLY A 798 -37.85 6.16 5.27
CA GLY A 798 -38.83 5.48 6.11
C GLY A 798 -39.86 4.68 5.31
N VAL A 799 -40.43 3.65 5.95
CA VAL A 799 -41.45 2.79 5.32
C VAL A 799 -42.89 3.26 5.55
N SER A 800 -43.13 4.05 6.60
CA SER A 800 -44.48 4.49 6.97
C SER A 800 -44.44 5.74 7.84
N HIS A 801 -45.37 6.66 7.60
CA HIS A 801 -45.61 7.84 8.42
C HIS A 801 -45.92 7.52 9.90
N LEU A 802 -46.38 6.31 10.22
CA LEU A 802 -46.70 5.92 11.60
C LEU A 802 -45.45 5.80 12.49
N GLN A 803 -44.28 5.56 11.90
CA GLN A 803 -43.01 5.47 12.63
C GLN A 803 -42.44 6.87 12.94
N PRO A 804 -41.69 7.01 14.06
CA PRO A 804 -41.12 8.30 14.46
C PRO A 804 -39.90 8.65 13.60
N ILE A 805 -40.18 9.18 12.40
CA ILE A 805 -39.17 9.51 11.38
C ILE A 805 -39.09 11.03 11.19
N CYS A 806 -37.87 11.54 11.17
CA CYS A 806 -37.52 12.91 10.86
C CYS A 806 -36.82 12.99 9.49
N GLY A 807 -36.90 14.13 8.81
CA GLY A 807 -35.93 14.45 7.75
C GLY A 807 -34.54 14.69 8.35
N VAL A 808 -34.48 15.62 9.30
CA VAL A 808 -33.29 15.96 10.10
C VAL A 808 -33.63 15.96 11.57
N PHE A 809 -32.86 15.23 12.38
CA PHE A 809 -32.94 15.22 13.83
C PHE A 809 -31.60 15.57 14.47
N ALA A 810 -31.60 16.41 15.51
CA ALA A 810 -30.46 16.64 16.40
C ALA A 810 -30.88 17.00 17.83
N ILE A 811 -30.08 16.65 18.84
CA ILE A 811 -30.37 17.02 20.24
C ILE A 811 -29.79 18.41 20.54
N PHE A 812 -28.47 18.56 20.41
CA PHE A 812 -27.75 19.79 20.71
C PHE A 812 -26.93 20.25 19.51
N VAL A 813 -27.14 21.48 19.07
CA VAL A 813 -26.39 22.09 17.97
C VAL A 813 -25.79 23.42 18.44
N GLN A 814 -24.52 23.68 18.16
CA GLN A 814 -23.88 24.98 18.36
C GLN A 814 -23.62 25.64 17.01
N GLY A 815 -24.43 26.63 16.64
CA GLY A 815 -24.41 27.23 15.30
C GLY A 815 -25.02 26.30 14.24
N LEU A 816 -26.19 26.68 13.72
CA LEU A 816 -26.89 25.97 12.66
C LEU A 816 -27.01 26.83 11.40
N GLN A 817 -26.60 26.28 10.27
CA GLN A 817 -26.93 26.78 8.95
C GLN A 817 -27.67 25.69 8.15
N LEU A 818 -28.93 25.94 7.81
CA LEU A 818 -29.78 25.05 7.02
C LEU A 818 -30.26 25.83 5.78
N ASP A 819 -29.56 25.71 4.65
CA ASP A 819 -29.89 26.52 3.46
C ASP A 819 -30.10 25.66 2.20
N ASP A 820 -31.10 26.00 1.39
CA ASP A 820 -31.35 25.42 0.05
C ASP A 820 -31.54 23.89 0.06
N ASN A 821 -32.17 23.33 1.11
CA ASN A 821 -32.42 21.89 1.20
C ASN A 821 -33.84 21.52 0.77
N ARG A 822 -33.99 20.31 0.22
CA ARG A 822 -35.28 19.71 -0.10
C ARG A 822 -35.52 18.49 0.78
N ILE A 823 -36.35 18.66 1.82
CA ILE A 823 -36.65 17.65 2.84
C ILE A 823 -38.12 17.25 2.70
N ILE A 824 -38.40 16.15 1.99
CA ILE A 824 -39.76 15.84 1.52
C ILE A 824 -40.11 14.37 1.75
N ASN A 825 -41.34 14.11 2.19
CA ASN A 825 -41.92 12.77 2.24
C ASN A 825 -41.10 11.77 3.09
N ASN A 826 -40.49 12.24 4.18
CA ASN A 826 -39.84 11.37 5.16
C ASN A 826 -40.92 10.82 6.11
N GLY A 827 -41.06 9.50 6.15
CA GLY A 827 -42.22 8.80 6.69
C GLY A 827 -43.41 8.88 5.73
N PRO A 828 -43.38 8.15 4.59
CA PRO A 828 -44.42 8.26 3.57
C PRO A 828 -45.78 7.83 4.09
N ARG A 829 -46.84 8.52 3.66
CA ARG A 829 -48.23 8.22 4.06
C ARG A 829 -48.65 6.84 3.58
N THR A 830 -49.38 6.11 4.41
CA THR A 830 -49.91 4.76 4.13
C THR A 830 -51.41 4.75 4.43
N GLU A 831 -52.11 3.68 4.06
CA GLU A 831 -53.57 3.55 4.29
C GLU A 831 -53.96 3.41 5.78
N ALA A 832 -52.99 3.18 6.66
CA ALA A 832 -53.25 2.98 8.09
C ALA A 832 -53.55 4.31 8.82
N PRO A 833 -54.45 4.31 9.83
CA PRO A 833 -54.87 5.54 10.50
C PRO A 833 -53.79 6.12 11.40
N VAL A 834 -53.74 7.46 11.49
CA VAL A 834 -52.76 8.24 12.28
C VAL A 834 -52.79 7.91 13.78
N GLU A 835 -53.93 7.45 14.31
CA GLU A 835 -54.07 7.03 15.72
C GLU A 835 -53.08 5.92 16.12
N ASN A 836 -52.66 5.10 15.15
CA ASN A 836 -51.70 4.01 15.34
C ASN A 836 -50.23 4.49 15.30
N ALA A 837 -49.98 5.79 15.18
CA ALA A 837 -48.63 6.34 15.18
C ALA A 837 -47.92 6.06 16.52
N GLN A 838 -46.70 5.51 16.43
CA GLN A 838 -45.81 5.24 17.57
C GLN A 838 -45.40 6.55 18.27
N THR A 839 -45.12 6.50 19.57
CA THR A 839 -44.61 7.69 20.27
C THR A 839 -43.12 7.90 19.94
N GLY A 840 -42.72 9.13 19.65
CA GLY A 840 -41.33 9.53 19.36
C GLY A 840 -41.25 10.80 18.51
N ASN A 841 -40.03 11.29 18.28
CA ASN A 841 -39.79 12.48 17.46
C ASN A 841 -40.07 12.19 15.98
N ARG A 842 -40.80 13.09 15.32
CA ARG A 842 -41.17 13.01 13.90
C ARG A 842 -41.31 14.41 13.31
N GLY A 843 -41.07 14.54 12.01
CA GLY A 843 -41.27 15.80 11.29
C GLY A 843 -40.27 16.06 10.17
N GLY A 844 -40.24 17.29 9.66
CA GLY A 844 -39.26 17.71 8.67
C GLY A 844 -37.89 17.91 9.31
N VAL A 845 -37.76 18.96 10.12
CA VAL A 845 -36.55 19.30 10.89
C VAL A 845 -36.91 19.41 12.36
N HIS A 846 -36.30 18.58 13.21
CA HIS A 846 -36.50 18.58 14.65
C HIS A 846 -35.15 18.69 15.36
N ILE A 847 -34.85 19.86 15.91
CA ILE A 847 -33.61 20.11 16.65
C ILE A 847 -33.98 20.62 18.03
N TRP A 848 -33.63 19.91 19.10
CA TRP A 848 -34.08 20.33 20.42
C TRP A 848 -33.47 21.65 20.85
N ILE A 849 -32.14 21.77 20.87
CA ILE A 849 -31.46 22.95 21.42
C ILE A 849 -30.38 23.45 20.44
N ILE A 850 -30.46 24.73 20.08
CA ILE A 850 -29.48 25.45 19.25
C ILE A 850 -28.83 26.55 20.09
N LEU A 851 -27.51 26.45 20.27
CA LEU A 851 -26.69 27.36 21.05
C LEU A 851 -25.76 28.18 20.13
N PRO A 852 -25.28 29.35 20.56
CA PRO A 852 -24.34 30.13 19.77
C PRO A 852 -22.95 29.51 19.80
N VAL A 853 -22.15 29.81 18.78
CA VAL A 853 -20.73 29.45 18.77
C VAL A 853 -19.95 30.39 19.69
N ILE A 854 -19.23 29.83 20.67
CA ILE A 854 -18.43 30.57 21.65
C ILE A 854 -16.94 30.38 21.30
N GLU A 855 -16.22 31.48 21.07
CA GLU A 855 -14.76 31.45 20.96
C GLU A 855 -14.13 31.56 22.36
N VAL A 856 -13.35 30.54 22.73
CA VAL A 856 -12.53 30.57 23.96
C VAL A 856 -11.13 31.05 23.57
N THR A 857 -10.81 32.33 23.83
CA THR A 857 -9.43 32.81 23.72
C THR A 857 -8.61 32.29 24.90
N SER A 858 -7.77 31.29 24.67
CA SER A 858 -6.83 30.75 25.66
C SER A 858 -5.59 31.64 25.79
N VAL A 859 -5.57 32.52 26.79
CA VAL A 859 -4.31 33.00 27.39
C VAL A 859 -4.48 33.05 28.89
N ALA A 860 -3.93 32.04 29.59
CA ALA A 860 -3.85 32.01 31.04
C ALA A 860 -2.51 32.62 31.51
N ASN A 861 -2.58 33.61 32.39
CA ASN A 861 -1.79 33.71 33.63
C ASN A 861 -1.97 35.08 34.30
N SER A 862 -3.03 35.25 35.09
CA SER A 862 -3.03 36.21 36.21
C SER A 862 -4.24 35.97 37.13
N LEU A 863 -3.97 35.88 38.44
CA LEU A 863 -4.91 35.65 39.54
C LEU A 863 -5.95 36.78 39.75
N TRP A 864 -5.97 37.80 38.89
CA TRP A 864 -6.89 38.94 39.00
C TRP A 864 -7.31 39.46 37.61
N LYS A 865 -8.20 38.77 36.87
CA LYS A 865 -9.20 39.39 35.96
C LYS A 865 -10.11 38.37 35.25
N SER A 866 -11.32 38.85 34.99
CA SER A 866 -12.47 38.23 34.33
C SER A 866 -12.16 37.51 33.00
N ASP A 867 -12.54 36.23 32.90
CA ASP A 867 -12.66 35.51 31.63
C ASP A 867 -13.56 36.28 30.65
N ARG A 868 -12.97 36.75 29.54
CA ARG A 868 -13.68 37.35 28.42
C ARG A 868 -13.93 36.27 27.37
N GLN A 869 -14.91 35.40 27.59
CA GLN A 869 -15.48 34.59 26.51
C GLN A 869 -16.20 35.52 25.52
N ARG A 870 -15.84 35.46 24.23
CA ARG A 870 -16.45 36.30 23.19
C ARG A 870 -17.41 35.42 22.38
N VAL A 871 -18.69 35.78 22.37
CA VAL A 871 -19.68 35.15 21.48
C VAL A 871 -19.43 35.67 20.06
N THR A 872 -19.38 34.75 19.08
CA THR A 872 -19.14 35.09 17.68
C THR A 872 -20.28 35.98 17.11
N SER A 873 -20.01 36.76 16.07
CA SER A 873 -21.00 37.65 15.44
C SER A 873 -21.91 36.96 14.41
N ILE A 874 -21.87 35.62 14.33
CA ILE A 874 -22.64 34.79 13.41
C ILE A 874 -24.00 34.47 14.06
N PRO A 875 -25.13 34.45 13.33
CA PRO A 875 -26.40 34.02 13.88
C PRO A 875 -26.33 32.58 14.43
N THR A 876 -27.03 32.32 15.53
CA THR A 876 -27.13 30.99 16.15
C THR A 876 -27.85 30.01 15.24
N CYS A 877 -28.87 30.48 14.53
CA CYS A 877 -29.60 29.70 13.54
C CYS A 877 -29.90 30.54 12.30
N SER A 878 -29.54 30.03 11.13
CA SER A 878 -29.93 30.54 9.82
C SER A 878 -30.61 29.43 9.03
N MET A 879 -31.88 29.61 8.68
CA MET A 879 -32.67 28.66 7.89
C MET A 879 -33.26 29.37 6.67
N ARG A 880 -32.72 29.10 5.47
CA ARG A 880 -33.05 29.88 4.28
C ARG A 880 -33.34 29.04 3.05
N ASP A 881 -34.30 29.47 2.24
CA ASP A 881 -34.53 28.91 0.90
C ASP A 881 -34.81 27.39 0.89
N ASN A 882 -35.31 26.81 1.99
CA ASN A 882 -35.59 25.36 2.09
C ASN A 882 -37.02 25.01 1.67
N ILE A 883 -37.19 23.79 1.17
CA ILE A 883 -38.51 23.15 0.96
C ILE A 883 -38.62 21.97 1.93
N ILE A 884 -39.48 22.12 2.93
CA ILE A 884 -39.68 21.13 3.99
C ILE A 884 -41.15 20.69 3.99
N VAL A 885 -41.40 19.43 3.68
CA VAL A 885 -42.73 18.82 3.64
C VAL A 885 -42.74 17.57 4.53
N ALA A 886 -43.49 17.65 5.61
CA ALA A 886 -43.64 16.58 6.59
C ALA A 886 -45.02 15.88 6.40
N PRO A 887 -45.06 14.58 6.01
CA PRO A 887 -46.31 13.84 5.88
C PRO A 887 -47.09 13.71 7.19
N LEU A 888 -46.38 13.55 8.30
CA LEU A 888 -46.97 13.50 9.64
C LEU A 888 -46.02 14.15 10.66
N GLY A 889 -46.51 15.17 11.36
CA GLY A 889 -45.75 15.97 12.33
C GLY A 889 -45.31 17.33 11.80
N ARG A 890 -44.63 18.11 12.65
CA ARG A 890 -44.20 19.48 12.31
C ARG A 890 -43.20 19.51 11.17
N ALA A 891 -43.30 20.52 10.31
CA ALA A 891 -42.26 20.86 9.35
C ALA A 891 -40.99 21.28 10.08
N VAL A 892 -41.08 22.14 11.09
CA VAL A 892 -39.91 22.66 11.85
C VAL A 892 -40.19 22.71 13.34
N THR A 893 -39.24 22.22 14.13
CA THR A 893 -39.19 22.32 15.58
C THR A 893 -37.79 22.69 16.03
N PHE A 894 -37.60 23.83 16.70
CA PHE A 894 -36.38 24.05 17.46
C PHE A 894 -36.48 25.05 18.61
N PHE A 895 -35.61 24.88 19.61
CA PHE A 895 -35.37 25.88 20.64
C PHE A 895 -33.96 26.43 20.49
N ALA A 896 -33.80 27.75 20.51
CA ALA A 896 -32.53 28.41 20.33
C ALA A 896 -32.21 29.36 21.50
N ALA A 897 -30.94 29.67 21.69
CA ALA A 897 -30.48 30.77 22.53
C ALA A 897 -29.51 31.64 21.72
N GLY A 898 -30.03 32.68 21.06
CA GLY A 898 -29.22 33.56 20.22
C GLY A 898 -29.99 34.12 19.02
N ALA A 899 -29.30 34.77 18.08
CA ALA A 899 -29.98 35.32 16.90
C ALA A 899 -30.49 34.21 15.96
N VAL A 900 -31.74 34.28 15.56
CA VAL A 900 -32.42 33.31 14.69
C VAL A 900 -33.00 34.00 13.46
N VAL A 901 -32.74 33.44 12.27
CA VAL A 901 -33.32 33.89 11.00
C VAL A 901 -33.93 32.70 10.27
N VAL A 902 -35.21 32.82 9.90
CA VAL A 902 -35.95 31.86 9.08
C VAL A 902 -36.56 32.61 7.90
N ASN A 903 -35.99 32.45 6.70
CA ASN A 903 -36.47 33.20 5.53
C ASN A 903 -36.60 32.42 4.23
N ARG A 904 -37.55 32.81 3.37
CA ARG A 904 -37.79 32.21 2.04
C ARG A 904 -38.00 30.70 2.04
N ASN A 905 -38.55 30.13 3.11
CA ASN A 905 -38.81 28.69 3.19
C ASN A 905 -40.24 28.34 2.77
N ARG A 906 -40.41 27.15 2.17
CA ARG A 906 -41.70 26.46 2.01
C ARG A 906 -41.80 25.41 3.12
N LEU A 907 -42.69 25.62 4.09
CA LEU A 907 -42.87 24.75 5.25
C LEU A 907 -44.28 24.14 5.22
N VAL A 908 -44.39 22.83 5.07
CA VAL A 908 -45.67 22.13 4.92
C VAL A 908 -45.77 20.96 5.88
N THR A 909 -46.92 20.86 6.54
CA THR A 909 -47.33 19.68 7.31
C THR A 909 -48.63 19.14 6.73
N GLU A 910 -48.65 17.84 6.38
CA GLU A 910 -49.80 17.17 5.75
C GLU A 910 -50.61 16.28 6.73
N GLY A 911 -50.17 16.19 7.99
CA GLY A 911 -50.77 15.35 9.02
C GLY A 911 -50.23 15.70 10.40
N SER A 912 -51.03 15.51 11.45
CA SER A 912 -50.60 15.75 12.84
C SER A 912 -51.15 14.68 13.77
N THR A 913 -50.35 14.26 14.75
CA THR A 913 -50.83 13.30 15.77
C THR A 913 -51.68 13.96 16.84
N LEU A 914 -51.64 15.30 16.95
CA LEU A 914 -52.26 16.07 18.03
C LEU A 914 -51.93 15.56 19.44
N ARG A 915 -50.73 15.00 19.61
CA ARG A 915 -50.17 14.58 20.89
C ARG A 915 -49.00 15.50 21.28
N ASN A 916 -48.74 15.64 22.57
CA ASN A 916 -47.59 16.40 23.10
C ASN A 916 -47.50 17.81 22.49
N LEU A 917 -46.33 18.20 21.97
CA LEU A 917 -46.07 19.51 21.37
C LEU A 917 -46.89 19.75 20.08
N ASP A 918 -47.42 18.71 19.42
CA ASP A 918 -48.25 18.87 18.20
C ASP A 918 -49.55 19.61 18.52
N ARG A 919 -50.00 19.57 19.78
CA ARG A 919 -51.12 20.38 20.25
C ARG A 919 -50.77 21.86 20.38
N LEU A 920 -49.51 22.20 20.63
CA LEU A 920 -49.07 23.60 20.74
C LEU A 920 -48.91 24.22 19.35
N ALA A 921 -48.21 23.51 18.47
CA ALA A 921 -47.96 23.89 17.08
C ALA A 921 -47.96 22.67 16.17
N THR A 922 -48.79 22.68 15.14
CA THR A 922 -48.87 21.58 14.16
C THR A 922 -47.81 21.65 13.07
N THR A 923 -47.37 22.86 12.66
CA THR A 923 -46.45 23.04 11.52
C THR A 923 -45.09 23.60 11.93
N VAL A 924 -45.07 24.72 12.67
CA VAL A 924 -43.84 25.42 13.05
C VAL A 924 -43.83 25.70 14.55
N LEU A 925 -42.83 25.18 15.26
CA LEU A 925 -42.58 25.46 16.66
C LEU A 925 -41.18 26.01 16.86
N ILE A 926 -41.07 27.29 17.22
CA ILE A 926 -39.79 27.96 17.44
C ILE A 926 -39.81 28.62 18.82
N GLY A 927 -38.80 28.33 19.65
CA GLY A 927 -38.62 29.00 20.94
C GLY A 927 -37.22 29.58 21.10
N ASN A 928 -37.09 30.89 21.21
CA ASN A 928 -35.82 31.58 21.44
C ASN A 928 -35.72 32.08 22.88
N LEU A 929 -34.82 31.47 23.65
CA LEU A 929 -34.59 31.75 25.07
C LEU A 929 -33.49 32.81 25.29
N GLY A 930 -32.99 33.46 24.24
CA GLY A 930 -32.04 34.56 24.35
C GLY A 930 -32.66 35.83 24.94
N LEU A 931 -31.89 36.57 25.74
CA LEU A 931 -32.34 37.79 26.43
C LEU A 931 -31.51 38.99 25.97
N SER A 932 -32.16 40.14 25.74
CA SER A 932 -31.46 41.38 25.36
C SER A 932 -30.72 42.04 26.54
N ASN A 933 -29.60 42.68 26.23
CA ASN A 933 -28.84 43.52 27.15
C ASN A 933 -29.57 44.82 27.55
N GLU A 934 -30.69 45.15 26.89
CA GLU A 934 -31.53 46.32 27.19
C GLU A 934 -32.34 46.12 28.49
N TRP A 935 -32.52 44.87 28.93
CA TRP A 935 -33.17 44.54 30.20
C TRP A 935 -32.23 44.80 31.39
N THR A 936 -32.40 45.93 32.06
CA THR A 936 -31.69 46.26 33.31
C THR A 936 -32.52 45.91 34.54
N LEU A 937 -31.87 45.67 35.70
CA LEU A 937 -32.60 45.42 36.95
C LEU A 937 -33.51 46.60 37.32
N GLY A 938 -33.08 47.83 37.01
CA GLY A 938 -33.91 49.03 37.15
C GLY A 938 -35.16 48.98 36.26
N LEU A 939 -35.05 48.57 35.00
CA LEU A 939 -36.18 48.42 34.07
C LEU A 939 -37.19 47.37 34.56
N VAL A 940 -36.69 46.23 35.07
CA VAL A 940 -37.55 45.15 35.60
C VAL A 940 -38.24 45.54 36.90
N ILE A 941 -37.58 46.27 37.80
CA ILE A 941 -38.23 46.78 39.02
C ILE A 941 -39.37 47.73 38.66
N VAL A 942 -39.17 48.64 37.70
CA VAL A 942 -40.24 49.54 37.22
C VAL A 942 -41.37 48.73 36.58
N LEU A 943 -41.07 47.73 35.76
CA LEU A 943 -42.07 46.87 35.12
C LEU A 943 -42.88 46.04 36.13
N ILE A 944 -42.23 45.45 37.13
CA ILE A 944 -42.92 44.73 38.22
C ILE A 944 -43.84 45.69 38.98
N LEU A 945 -43.39 46.89 39.29
CA LEU A 945 -44.20 47.91 39.96
C LEU A 945 -45.39 48.34 39.09
N ILE A 946 -45.23 48.50 37.77
CA ILE A 946 -46.34 48.76 36.84
C ILE A 946 -47.34 47.60 36.85
N ILE A 947 -46.86 46.35 36.82
CA ILE A 947 -47.72 45.15 36.78
C ILE A 947 -48.47 44.95 38.09
N VAL A 948 -47.80 45.12 39.24
CA VAL A 948 -48.37 44.91 40.58
C VAL A 948 -49.23 46.09 41.04
N SER A 949 -48.92 47.32 40.62
CA SER A 949 -49.51 48.57 41.13
C SER A 949 -50.48 49.25 40.15
N ARG A 950 -50.98 48.51 39.14
CA ARG A 950 -51.78 48.96 37.98
C ARG A 950 -53.06 49.77 38.30
N LYS A 951 -53.40 50.01 39.58
CA LYS A 951 -54.56 50.81 40.02
C LYS A 951 -54.22 52.06 40.84
N ASP A 952 -52.97 52.28 41.28
CA ASP A 952 -52.65 53.28 42.33
C ASP A 952 -51.51 54.28 41.96
N MET A 953 -51.00 54.29 40.72
CA MET A 953 -49.92 55.21 40.30
C MET A 953 -50.26 55.96 39.01
N SER A 954 -49.99 57.26 38.96
CA SER A 954 -50.15 58.12 37.76
C SER A 954 -48.98 57.98 36.78
N GLU A 955 -49.21 58.29 35.49
CA GLU A 955 -48.18 58.23 34.43
C GLU A 955 -46.94 59.08 34.76
N GLU A 956 -47.13 60.20 35.47
CA GLU A 956 -46.06 61.11 35.85
C GLU A 956 -45.18 60.55 36.98
N GLU A 957 -45.76 59.80 37.92
CA GLU A 957 -45.02 59.11 38.99
C GLU A 957 -44.17 57.95 38.44
N ILE A 958 -44.70 57.20 37.47
CA ILE A 958 -43.96 56.14 36.77
C ILE A 958 -42.76 56.72 36.02
N CYS A 959 -42.93 57.87 35.35
CA CYS A 959 -41.87 58.57 34.64
C CYS A 959 -40.77 59.10 35.58
N GLN A 960 -41.14 59.67 36.74
CA GLN A 960 -40.17 60.12 37.74
C GLN A 960 -39.40 58.95 38.37
N LEU A 961 -40.07 57.84 38.65
CA LEU A 961 -39.43 56.61 39.15
C LEU A 961 -38.45 56.02 38.13
N ALA A 962 -38.80 56.01 36.85
CA ALA A 962 -37.91 55.57 35.77
C ALA A 962 -36.69 56.50 35.64
N LYS A 963 -36.85 57.82 35.79
CA LYS A 963 -35.74 58.78 35.83
C LYS A 963 -34.83 58.56 37.06
N LEU A 964 -35.40 58.33 38.25
CA LEU A 964 -34.67 58.05 39.48
C LEU A 964 -33.83 56.77 39.40
N LEU A 965 -34.35 55.74 38.73
CA LEU A 965 -33.64 54.47 38.48
C LEU A 965 -32.68 54.56 37.27
N GLY A 966 -32.50 55.74 36.68
CA GLY A 966 -31.51 55.99 35.63
C GLY A 966 -31.91 55.50 34.22
N LEU A 967 -33.21 55.32 33.94
CA LEU A 967 -33.71 54.77 32.67
C LEU A 967 -33.98 55.83 31.59
N LEU A 968 -34.25 57.11 31.95
CA LEU A 968 -34.74 58.13 31.00
C LEU A 968 -33.95 59.46 30.98
N ASN A 969 -32.76 59.55 31.60
CA ASN A 969 -31.87 60.72 31.40
C ASN A 969 -30.43 60.43 31.89
N PRO A 970 -29.41 60.25 31.02
CA PRO A 970 -28.05 59.98 31.45
C PRO A 970 -27.31 61.30 31.72
N GLY A 971 -27.41 61.84 32.93
CA GLY A 971 -26.37 62.74 33.43
C GLY A 971 -25.13 61.91 33.85
N PRO A 972 -23.90 62.44 33.76
CA PRO A 972 -22.74 61.71 34.25
C PRO A 972 -22.72 61.77 35.80
N PRO A 973 -22.52 60.67 36.55
CA PRO A 973 -22.10 59.33 36.10
C PRO A 973 -23.03 58.17 36.54
N VAL A 974 -22.78 57.00 35.92
CA VAL A 974 -23.19 55.62 36.25
C VAL A 974 -24.67 55.32 36.54
N SER A 975 -25.33 54.67 35.58
CA SER A 975 -26.37 53.69 35.91
C SER A 975 -25.76 52.68 36.91
N PHE A 976 -26.24 52.70 38.15
CA PHE A 976 -25.90 51.72 39.18
C PHE A 976 -26.45 50.32 38.87
N TRP A 977 -27.30 50.19 37.86
CA TRP A 977 -27.97 48.96 37.48
C TRP A 977 -27.28 48.34 36.27
N PRO A 978 -26.48 47.27 36.43
CA PRO A 978 -25.98 46.52 35.30
C PRO A 978 -27.17 45.91 34.51
N PRO A 979 -27.00 45.63 33.20
CA PRO A 979 -27.90 44.73 32.47
C PRO A 979 -28.10 43.46 33.29
N LEU A 980 -29.34 42.97 33.36
CA LEU A 980 -29.69 41.74 34.08
C LEU A 980 -28.80 40.57 33.68
N VAL A 981 -28.33 40.61 32.44
CA VAL A 981 -27.59 39.53 31.82
C VAL A 981 -26.48 40.07 30.93
N ARG A 982 -25.53 40.80 31.53
CA ARG A 982 -24.31 41.39 30.91
C ARG A 982 -23.42 40.41 30.10
N LYS A 983 -23.78 39.13 30.06
CA LYS A 983 -23.06 37.99 29.44
C LYS A 983 -23.98 37.09 28.58
N TRP A 984 -25.27 37.38 28.45
CA TRP A 984 -26.19 36.51 27.69
C TRP A 984 -26.34 36.96 26.24
N VAL A 985 -26.80 36.01 25.43
CA VAL A 985 -26.87 36.09 23.97
C VAL A 985 -28.25 36.66 23.59
N THR A 986 -28.30 37.59 22.61
CA THR A 986 -29.55 38.21 22.12
C THR A 986 -30.57 37.18 21.67
N GLY A 987 -31.86 37.41 21.90
CA GLY A 987 -32.95 36.52 21.46
C GLY A 987 -33.64 36.96 20.16
N LYS A 988 -33.01 37.83 19.36
CA LYS A 988 -33.63 38.36 18.14
C LYS A 988 -34.02 37.24 17.18
N THR A 989 -35.30 37.19 16.85
CA THR A 989 -35.88 36.17 15.97
C THR A 989 -36.56 36.86 14.79
N LEU A 990 -36.17 36.49 13.57
CA LEU A 990 -36.76 37.00 12.34
C LEU A 990 -37.35 35.86 11.52
N ILE A 991 -38.62 35.97 11.17
CA ILE A 991 -39.36 35.05 10.30
C ILE A 991 -39.94 35.86 9.15
N CYS A 992 -39.35 35.75 7.96
CA CYS A 992 -39.79 36.56 6.82
C CYS A 992 -39.84 35.82 5.49
N GLU A 993 -40.74 36.25 4.59
CA GLU A 993 -40.84 35.73 3.23
C GLU A 993 -41.12 34.21 3.15
N ASN A 994 -41.72 33.60 4.19
CA ASN A 994 -41.99 32.15 4.20
C ASN A 994 -43.41 31.82 3.72
N GLN A 995 -43.57 30.62 3.15
CA GLN A 995 -44.86 30.00 2.83
C GLN A 995 -45.09 28.81 3.75
N ILE A 996 -45.99 28.97 4.72
CA ILE A 996 -46.27 27.99 5.77
C ILE A 996 -47.67 27.41 5.55
N THR A 997 -47.80 26.11 5.34
CA THR A 997 -49.08 25.44 5.08
C THR A 997 -49.31 24.29 6.06
N PHE A 998 -50.50 24.28 6.67
CA PHE A 998 -51.04 23.10 7.35
C PHE A 998 -52.19 22.53 6.50
N ASP A 999 -51.97 21.37 5.89
CA ASP A 999 -52.89 20.76 4.93
C ASP A 999 -53.38 19.39 5.42
N VAL A 1000 -54.58 19.34 6.01
CA VAL A 1000 -55.14 18.14 6.65
C VAL A 1000 -56.60 17.89 6.26
N PRO A 1001 -56.90 17.59 4.98
CA PRO A 1001 -58.27 17.43 4.50
C PRO A 1001 -58.97 16.16 5.02
N ASP A 1002 -58.22 15.12 5.39
CA ASP A 1002 -58.76 13.78 5.69
C ASP A 1002 -58.53 13.30 7.14
N GLU A 1003 -58.05 14.19 8.03
CA GLU A 1003 -57.74 13.83 9.42
C GLU A 1003 -59.01 13.79 10.31
N PRO A 1004 -59.01 13.03 11.44
CA PRO A 1004 -60.14 12.97 12.37
C PRO A 1004 -60.33 14.27 13.15
N LEU A 1005 -61.48 14.40 13.83
CA LEU A 1005 -61.84 15.55 14.65
C LEU A 1005 -60.76 15.83 15.70
N GLY A 1006 -60.26 17.07 15.74
CA GLY A 1006 -59.13 17.42 16.60
C GLY A 1006 -59.03 18.90 16.93
N PHE A 1007 -58.29 19.20 18.01
CA PHE A 1007 -58.02 20.56 18.46
C PHE A 1007 -56.52 20.79 18.64
N ALA A 1008 -56.01 21.87 18.05
CA ALA A 1008 -54.68 22.39 18.30
C ALA A 1008 -54.74 23.87 18.74
N ILE A 1009 -53.72 24.31 19.47
CA ILE A 1009 -53.58 25.69 19.91
C ILE A 1009 -53.20 26.55 18.69
N SER A 1010 -52.21 26.11 17.90
CA SER A 1010 -51.80 26.84 16.70
C SER A 1010 -51.15 25.98 15.62
N SER A 1011 -51.01 26.55 14.41
CA SER A 1011 -50.20 25.98 13.33
C SER A 1011 -48.75 26.47 13.45
N VAL A 1012 -48.61 27.77 13.71
CA VAL A 1012 -47.34 28.46 13.92
C VAL A 1012 -47.29 28.99 15.35
N PHE A 1013 -46.36 28.48 16.15
CA PHE A 1013 -46.08 28.99 17.49
C PHE A 1013 -44.63 29.47 17.56
N VAL A 1014 -44.45 30.76 17.83
CA VAL A 1014 -43.13 31.37 17.93
C VAL A 1014 -43.02 32.15 19.23
N LEU A 1015 -42.05 31.76 20.06
CA LEU A 1015 -41.72 32.43 21.30
C LEU A 1015 -40.31 33.02 21.22
N SER A 1016 -40.12 34.26 21.66
CA SER A 1016 -38.81 34.85 21.90
C SER A 1016 -38.79 35.57 23.25
N LEU A 1017 -37.71 35.52 24.02
CA LEU A 1017 -37.59 36.35 25.24
C LEU A 1017 -37.08 37.78 24.94
N ASP A 1018 -36.83 38.10 23.66
CA ASP A 1018 -36.30 39.38 23.18
C ASP A 1018 -37.23 39.98 22.11
N ASP A 1019 -36.76 40.19 20.87
CA ASP A 1019 -37.55 40.68 19.74
C ASP A 1019 -37.95 39.55 18.79
N LEU A 1020 -39.18 39.65 18.26
CA LEU A 1020 -39.72 38.79 17.21
C LEU A 1020 -40.28 39.65 16.07
N GLY A 1021 -39.69 39.52 14.88
CA GLY A 1021 -40.25 40.01 13.64
C GLY A 1021 -40.85 38.88 12.83
N MET A 1022 -42.14 38.99 12.46
CA MET A 1022 -42.80 38.12 11.50
C MET A 1022 -43.37 38.96 10.36
N THR A 1023 -42.70 39.00 9.21
CA THR A 1023 -43.05 39.90 8.10
C THR A 1023 -43.12 39.22 6.73
N ASP A 1024 -44.03 39.63 5.86
CA ASP A 1024 -44.15 39.12 4.48
C ASP A 1024 -44.36 37.59 4.37
N ASN A 1025 -45.01 36.95 5.35
CA ASN A 1025 -45.28 35.51 5.30
C ASN A 1025 -46.68 35.20 4.74
N GLN A 1026 -46.81 34.04 4.10
CA GLN A 1026 -48.09 33.47 3.67
C GLN A 1026 -48.37 32.21 4.51
N CYS A 1027 -49.40 32.26 5.34
CA CYS A 1027 -49.80 31.18 6.23
C CYS A 1027 -51.15 30.61 5.79
N GLU A 1028 -51.16 29.36 5.35
CA GLU A 1028 -52.34 28.67 4.84
C GLU A 1028 -52.77 27.53 5.76
N LEU A 1029 -54.08 27.39 5.98
CA LEU A 1029 -54.68 26.28 6.71
C LEU A 1029 -55.84 25.68 5.93
N THR A 1030 -55.66 24.42 5.53
CA THR A 1030 -56.67 23.60 4.86
C THR A 1030 -57.06 22.46 5.79
N SER A 1031 -58.31 22.44 6.26
CA SER A 1031 -58.78 21.44 7.23
C SER A 1031 -60.29 21.24 7.12
N THR A 1032 -60.76 20.00 7.21
CA THR A 1032 -62.20 19.67 7.26
C THR A 1032 -62.70 19.35 8.67
N ASN A 1033 -61.85 18.83 9.54
CA ASN A 1033 -62.24 18.32 10.87
C ASN A 1033 -61.35 18.83 12.01
N GLN A 1034 -60.19 19.44 11.74
CA GLN A 1034 -59.34 20.01 12.78
C GLN A 1034 -59.67 21.47 13.02
N PHE A 1035 -59.73 21.85 14.30
CA PHE A 1035 -59.94 23.23 14.75
C PHE A 1035 -58.69 23.77 15.44
N LEU A 1036 -58.32 25.01 15.12
CA LEU A 1036 -57.23 25.70 15.79
C LEU A 1036 -57.73 26.89 16.61
N PHE A 1037 -57.14 27.12 17.78
CA PHE A 1037 -57.40 28.36 18.50
C PHE A 1037 -56.89 29.58 17.72
N ALA A 1038 -55.65 29.52 17.20
CA ALA A 1038 -55.15 30.53 16.27
C ALA A 1038 -54.31 29.91 15.15
N ASN A 1039 -54.26 30.51 13.95
CA ASN A 1039 -53.33 30.00 12.92
C ASN A 1039 -51.87 30.28 13.36
N ALA A 1040 -51.57 31.52 13.74
CA ALA A 1040 -50.31 31.90 14.36
C ALA A 1040 -50.45 32.43 15.80
N ILE A 1041 -49.53 32.06 16.68
CA ILE A 1041 -49.32 32.70 17.99
C ILE A 1041 -47.88 33.17 18.08
N LEU A 1042 -47.72 34.46 18.31
CA LEU A 1042 -46.43 35.14 18.39
C LEU A 1042 -46.29 35.74 19.78
N ALA A 1043 -45.28 35.30 20.54
CA ALA A 1043 -45.04 35.81 21.88
C ALA A 1043 -43.59 36.30 22.00
N ALA A 1044 -43.40 37.59 22.32
CA ALA A 1044 -42.05 38.10 22.58
C ALA A 1044 -41.97 39.27 23.56
N GLY A 1045 -40.76 39.68 23.93
CA GLY A 1045 -40.53 40.95 24.63
C GLY A 1045 -40.99 42.14 23.77
N SER A 1046 -40.63 42.15 22.49
CA SER A 1046 -41.20 43.01 21.46
C SER A 1046 -41.62 42.20 20.23
N VAL A 1047 -42.82 42.48 19.71
CA VAL A 1047 -43.36 41.81 18.51
C VAL A 1047 -43.60 42.84 17.39
N ARG A 1048 -43.16 42.48 16.18
CA ARG A 1048 -43.40 43.19 14.93
C ARG A 1048 -44.01 42.22 13.92
N GLU A 1049 -45.32 42.29 13.74
CA GLU A 1049 -46.09 41.48 12.81
C GLU A 1049 -46.64 42.35 11.68
N ALA A 1050 -46.08 42.24 10.48
CA ALA A 1050 -46.47 43.10 9.35
C ALA A 1050 -46.54 42.39 8.00
N ASP A 1051 -47.43 42.84 7.12
CA ASP A 1051 -47.52 42.38 5.73
C ASP A 1051 -47.74 40.85 5.54
N ASN A 1052 -48.32 40.17 6.54
CA ASN A 1052 -48.61 38.73 6.43
C ASN A 1052 -49.99 38.46 5.83
N ARG A 1053 -50.11 37.34 5.09
CA ARG A 1053 -51.37 36.81 4.58
C ARG A 1053 -51.73 35.51 5.31
N PHE A 1054 -52.85 35.52 6.04
CA PHE A 1054 -53.40 34.35 6.74
C PHE A 1054 -54.65 33.82 6.05
N ALA A 1055 -54.55 32.68 5.36
CA ALA A 1055 -55.63 32.08 4.59
C ALA A 1055 -56.09 30.75 5.22
N GLU A 1056 -57.20 30.79 5.95
CA GLU A 1056 -57.73 29.60 6.64
C GLU A 1056 -59.05 29.09 6.07
N THR A 1057 -59.30 27.79 6.27
CA THR A 1057 -60.62 27.19 6.02
C THR A 1057 -61.68 27.84 6.92
N TRP A 1058 -62.81 28.22 6.32
CA TRP A 1058 -63.87 29.00 6.97
C TRP A 1058 -64.40 28.29 8.24
N MET A 1059 -64.43 29.01 9.37
CA MET A 1059 -64.82 28.53 10.71
C MET A 1059 -63.96 27.42 11.35
N HIS A 1060 -62.77 27.10 10.82
CA HIS A 1060 -61.86 26.12 11.43
C HIS A 1060 -60.78 26.73 12.34
N VAL A 1061 -60.77 28.06 12.48
CA VAL A 1061 -59.83 28.79 13.32
C VAL A 1061 -60.58 29.87 14.10
N ALA A 1062 -60.27 30.08 15.38
CA ALA A 1062 -60.88 31.17 16.16
C ALA A 1062 -60.25 32.54 15.84
N LEU A 1063 -58.92 32.60 15.72
CA LEU A 1063 -58.17 33.81 15.37
C LEU A 1063 -57.14 33.51 14.27
N SER A 1064 -57.00 34.37 13.27
CA SER A 1064 -55.91 34.18 12.29
C SER A 1064 -54.53 34.38 12.93
N THR A 1065 -54.41 35.33 13.86
CA THR A 1065 -53.17 35.52 14.62
C THR A 1065 -53.45 36.06 16.01
N TRP A 1066 -52.60 35.67 16.97
CA TRP A 1066 -52.52 36.31 18.27
C TRP A 1066 -51.08 36.69 18.60
N SER A 1067 -50.78 37.98 18.52
CA SER A 1067 -49.50 38.54 18.93
C SER A 1067 -49.54 39.04 20.38
N ILE A 1068 -48.50 38.73 21.15
CA ILE A 1068 -48.34 39.06 22.57
C ILE A 1068 -46.94 39.65 22.76
N GLY A 1069 -46.88 40.94 23.06
CA GLY A 1069 -45.63 41.67 23.25
C GLY A 1069 -45.63 42.53 24.51
N GLY A 1070 -44.46 42.89 25.03
CA GLY A 1070 -44.34 44.09 25.86
C GLY A 1070 -44.62 45.33 25.01
N MET A 1071 -43.87 45.45 23.92
CA MET A 1071 -44.18 46.31 22.78
C MET A 1071 -44.76 45.46 21.65
N ASN A 1072 -45.92 45.82 21.12
CA ASN A 1072 -46.56 45.04 20.06
C ASN A 1072 -47.01 45.95 18.91
N THR A 1073 -46.37 45.78 17.75
CA THR A 1073 -46.78 46.41 16.50
C THR A 1073 -47.29 45.33 15.56
N THR A 1074 -48.59 45.36 15.26
CA THR A 1074 -49.25 44.46 14.32
C THR A 1074 -49.98 45.32 13.28
N THR A 1075 -49.47 45.42 12.05
CA THR A 1075 -50.02 46.31 11.01
C THR A 1075 -50.01 45.68 9.62
N ASP A 1076 -50.84 46.18 8.71
CA ASP A 1076 -50.79 45.84 7.27
C ASP A 1076 -51.03 44.35 6.93
N ASN A 1077 -51.59 43.56 7.84
CA ASN A 1077 -51.86 42.13 7.62
C ASN A 1077 -53.24 41.89 6.95
N GLN A 1078 -53.36 40.78 6.23
CA GLN A 1078 -54.61 40.31 5.61
C GLN A 1078 -54.99 38.91 6.07
N SER A 1079 -56.17 38.73 6.66
CA SER A 1079 -56.58 37.45 7.26
C SER A 1079 -57.98 36.99 6.85
N THR A 1080 -58.29 35.69 7.03
CA THR A 1080 -59.67 35.19 6.90
C THR A 1080 -60.48 35.50 8.16
N HIS A 1081 -59.93 35.26 9.35
CA HIS A 1081 -60.56 35.46 10.66
C HIS A 1081 -59.98 36.65 11.41
N CYS A 1082 -60.55 36.97 12.58
CA CYS A 1082 -60.08 38.11 13.37
C CYS A 1082 -58.63 37.91 13.85
N MET A 1083 -57.91 39.02 13.97
CA MET A 1083 -56.55 39.09 14.51
C MET A 1083 -56.57 39.76 15.87
N ARG A 1084 -55.64 39.41 16.76
CA ARG A 1084 -55.54 40.00 18.10
C ARG A 1084 -54.11 40.41 18.43
N ALA A 1085 -53.93 41.65 18.86
CA ALA A 1085 -52.66 42.13 19.43
C ALA A 1085 -52.83 42.49 20.91
N THR A 1086 -51.98 41.91 21.76
CA THR A 1086 -51.92 42.17 23.19
C THR A 1086 -50.58 42.81 23.56
N SER A 1087 -50.62 43.91 24.33
CA SER A 1087 -49.44 44.54 24.92
C SER A 1087 -49.49 44.45 26.43
N LEU A 1088 -48.47 43.85 27.05
CA LEU A 1088 -48.34 43.77 28.50
C LEU A 1088 -47.90 45.11 29.13
N MET A 1089 -47.31 46.02 28.35
CA MET A 1089 -46.83 47.33 28.81
C MET A 1089 -47.72 48.50 28.33
N GLY A 1090 -48.86 48.23 27.68
CA GLY A 1090 -49.73 49.25 27.10
C GLY A 1090 -49.24 49.87 25.78
N LEU A 1091 -48.05 49.47 25.29
CA LEU A 1091 -47.46 49.90 24.03
C LEU A 1091 -47.93 49.01 22.87
N ARG A 1092 -49.16 49.28 22.39
CA ARG A 1092 -49.82 48.55 21.29
C ARG A 1092 -50.04 49.45 20.07
N VAL A 1093 -49.62 49.00 18.90
CA VAL A 1093 -50.04 49.51 17.58
C VAL A 1093 -50.77 48.39 16.87
N PHE A 1094 -52.08 48.56 16.64
CA PHE A 1094 -52.93 47.62 15.91
C PHE A 1094 -53.80 48.41 14.93
N ARG A 1095 -53.36 48.53 13.67
CA ARG A 1095 -54.02 49.33 12.63
C ARG A 1095 -53.75 48.77 11.24
N ASP A 1096 -54.54 49.19 10.26
CA ASP A 1096 -54.35 48.85 8.85
C ASP A 1096 -54.39 47.33 8.55
N ASN A 1097 -55.01 46.56 9.45
CA ASN A 1097 -55.19 45.12 9.35
C ASN A 1097 -56.58 44.81 8.76
N LEU A 1098 -56.66 43.92 7.77
CA LEU A 1098 -57.91 43.52 7.12
C LEU A 1098 -58.26 42.07 7.46
N ALA A 1099 -59.51 41.83 7.88
CA ALA A 1099 -60.04 40.49 8.11
C ALA A 1099 -61.28 40.25 7.25
N LEU A 1100 -61.29 39.16 6.47
CA LEU A 1100 -62.38 38.81 5.56
C LEU A 1100 -63.71 38.62 6.32
N VAL A 1101 -63.67 38.04 7.52
CA VAL A 1101 -64.85 37.85 8.37
C VAL A 1101 -65.58 39.17 8.67
N SER A 1102 -64.87 40.31 8.73
CA SER A 1102 -65.48 41.63 8.96
C SER A 1102 -66.38 42.09 7.81
N ALA A 1103 -66.18 41.56 6.59
CA ALA A 1103 -67.09 41.83 5.47
C ALA A 1103 -68.48 41.18 5.67
N PHE A 1104 -68.55 40.12 6.46
CA PHE A 1104 -69.79 39.38 6.76
C PHE A 1104 -70.35 39.72 8.15
N CYS A 1105 -69.49 39.96 9.13
CA CYS A 1105 -69.85 40.38 10.49
C CYS A 1105 -68.96 41.56 10.95
N PRO A 1106 -69.33 42.82 10.65
CA PRO A 1106 -68.48 44.00 10.88
C PRO A 1106 -68.08 44.25 12.34
N ARG A 1107 -68.80 43.67 13.31
CA ARG A 1107 -68.52 43.82 14.75
C ARG A 1107 -67.81 42.61 15.37
N GLU A 1108 -67.55 41.55 14.61
CA GLU A 1108 -66.93 40.33 15.16
C GLU A 1108 -65.51 40.58 15.65
N CYS A 1109 -64.75 41.42 14.93
CA CYS A 1109 -63.36 41.73 15.28
C CYS A 1109 -63.20 42.99 16.15
N SER A 1110 -64.30 43.67 16.51
CA SER A 1110 -64.27 44.82 17.41
C SER A 1110 -64.38 44.37 18.86
N LEU A 1111 -63.28 43.87 19.42
CA LEU A 1111 -63.11 43.69 20.86
C LEU A 1111 -62.16 44.78 21.37
N ASP A 1112 -62.66 46.02 21.35
CA ASP A 1112 -62.25 47.07 22.30
C ASP A 1112 -63.34 47.21 23.37
#